data_AF-A0A4D7DCP8-F1
#
_entry.id   AF-A0A4D7DCP8-F1
#
_cell.length_a   1.000
_cell.length_b   1.000
_cell.length_c   1.000
_cell.angle_alpha   90.00
_cell.angle_beta   90.00
_cell.angle_gamma   90.00
#
_symmetry.space_group_name_H-M   'P 1'
#
loop_
_entity.id
_entity.type
_entity.pdbx_description
1 polymer ?
#
loop_
_entity_poly.entity_id
_entity_poly.type
_entity_poly.pdbx_seq_one_letter_code
_entity_poly.pdbx_strand_id
1 'polypeptide(L)'
;MYKFTSKFGILNRNDSSQIFSFLNNDIHNLEAGSFIPFLAERSHPRSHTNAKSIADGSSSPADYQFFSNALKIVEKDDPAFNHPKDRVALGGHVVLTIEFDGATDADGADRTREFFDFQIGWFRSKKKPSDSIFGQFLTGLRQKYYDLIGATVVYSAHKSFHYHFLFKTDLLANFVSEASDIRVGFASAWDRLAEDFSNSLVVNSGFVAVPDRALRTPDQLRRVPNALRSAGKDHFLGVPEGVDVRQSVVFEHLTGRAISPEPTSIFRVEDFTQSARFSARKIAAPVVTSLTAQQEARLKARLRQYFPKGSYPELVSITARNGQFEARFRNGPADVNASSVMSHDHRTVLALGKGAEISGKALPKALGEFCAEALAQSDIEFLFERRVRDKSRATTVMGAVMSRVLQTTGKGEGHHWIVAPEGISKSRSLFSAIIRKQQGGVMFAFSSYDTAREKCEEFRALAGDQFNILFVESATRVYQNFCGANGLATISQGELIKAGAYNRMDGIAKVQPEAHRAIIGHFENQKNELASGKPLIIFTVHAVAHNWTYSDARRFLGEPVIETLVHDEISVEDILLVAIENEKAVADAYESHADFRCDLPLCSRLQLFSKIRLKTGGKLTFEQCETLVKERGVWQTVQAKNNCEYDARENGHDIYGDAANQTWFVQDREWLNDFGKIVVLTTEIKPTLVARSRLNFNFLEFTSANLIRDRVPTTTIDRLTSRNFADIALEEISKNQNLMVITNKAADVDGVWTHAKAKGSNAFIGHDVLQIVGLMAPEQYAACEMLNALCGRADMVLTTHIDEMNQSFGRNLGFRSDGKSIHRLIINHQLYQRLERSRSLVFLRYSLSPIVTEQGRKNIQQKNRRKK
;
A
#
# COMPACT_ATOMS: atom_id res chain seq x y z
N MET A 1 -23.45 51.81 11.86
CA MET A 1 -22.27 52.19 12.65
C MET A 1 -22.69 52.20 14.12
N TYR A 2 -22.66 51.04 14.79
CA TYR A 2 -23.06 50.90 16.19
C TYR A 2 -21.80 50.61 17.03
N LYS A 3 -21.47 51.53 17.94
CA LYS A 3 -20.45 51.34 18.98
C LYS A 3 -21.02 50.37 20.04
N PHE A 4 -20.54 49.14 20.06
CA PHE A 4 -20.73 48.23 21.19
C PHE A 4 -19.43 48.17 21.99
N THR A 5 -19.45 48.76 23.18
CA THR A 5 -18.43 48.59 24.21
C THR A 5 -18.56 47.20 24.81
N SER A 6 -17.58 46.33 24.60
CA SER A 6 -17.51 45.00 25.23
C SER A 6 -17.32 45.16 26.74
N LYS A 7 -18.26 44.63 27.55
CA LYS A 7 -18.09 44.53 29.01
C LYS A 7 -17.07 43.48 29.44
N PHE A 8 -16.55 42.69 28.51
CA PHE A 8 -15.22 42.08 28.65
C PHE A 8 -14.23 43.00 27.98
N GLY A 9 -13.70 43.93 28.78
CA GLY A 9 -12.41 44.52 28.46
C GLY A 9 -11.44 43.39 28.20
N ILE A 10 -10.64 43.55 27.14
CA ILE A 10 -9.35 42.90 26.93
C ILE A 10 -8.88 42.26 28.24
N LEU A 11 -8.69 40.93 28.28
CA LEU A 11 -7.92 40.30 29.36
C LEU A 11 -6.50 40.86 29.26
N ASN A 12 -6.31 42.08 29.76
CA ASN A 12 -5.06 42.79 29.86
C ASN A 12 -4.35 42.22 31.09
N ARG A 13 -4.00 40.95 31.00
CA ARG A 13 -3.54 40.14 32.13
C ARG A 13 -2.14 39.65 31.80
N ASN A 14 -1.17 40.34 32.39
CA ASN A 14 0.25 40.10 32.18
C ASN A 14 0.75 38.78 32.81
N ASP A 15 -0.09 38.05 33.57
CA ASP A 15 0.28 36.84 34.31
C ASP A 15 -0.64 35.63 34.00
N SER A 16 -0.03 34.46 33.73
CA SER A 16 -0.67 33.15 33.52
C SER A 16 -1.55 32.75 34.70
N SER A 17 -1.12 33.10 35.92
CA SER A 17 -1.82 32.77 37.16
C SER A 17 -3.26 33.32 37.18
N GLN A 18 -3.52 34.42 36.47
CA GLN A 18 -4.83 35.10 36.46
C GLN A 18 -5.81 34.56 35.42
N ILE A 19 -5.34 33.95 34.32
CA ILE A 19 -6.20 33.20 33.39
C ILE A 19 -6.51 31.83 34.00
N PHE A 20 -5.52 31.20 34.63
CA PHE A 20 -5.71 29.98 35.41
C PHE A 20 -6.69 30.22 36.56
N SER A 21 -6.55 31.33 37.30
CA SER A 21 -7.50 31.76 38.34
C SER A 21 -8.87 32.12 37.78
N PHE A 22 -8.96 32.70 36.57
CA PHE A 22 -10.26 32.94 35.93
C PHE A 22 -10.98 31.63 35.61
N LEU A 23 -10.29 30.67 34.98
CA LEU A 23 -10.85 29.35 34.71
C LEU A 23 -11.23 28.65 36.03
N ASN A 24 -10.38 28.72 37.05
CA ASN A 24 -10.67 28.14 38.36
C ASN A 24 -11.87 28.83 39.05
N ASN A 25 -11.98 30.15 38.97
CA ASN A 25 -13.09 30.92 39.55
C ASN A 25 -14.40 30.74 38.78
N ASP A 26 -14.37 30.60 37.46
CA ASP A 26 -15.54 30.31 36.60
C ASP A 26 -16.04 28.87 36.81
N ILE A 27 -15.13 27.94 37.13
CA ILE A 27 -15.45 26.56 37.54
C ILE A 27 -16.13 26.51 38.90
N HIS A 28 -15.72 27.36 39.85
CA HIS A 28 -16.23 27.36 41.21
C HIS A 28 -17.43 28.28 41.45
N ASN A 29 -17.68 29.26 40.59
CA ASN A 29 -18.84 30.17 40.67
C ASN A 29 -19.79 29.94 39.47
N LEU A 30 -20.55 28.85 39.52
CA LEU A 30 -21.66 28.61 38.59
C LEU A 30 -22.87 29.50 38.94
N GLU A 31 -22.70 30.82 39.00
CA GLU A 31 -23.86 31.71 39.01
C GLU A 31 -24.45 31.78 37.60
N ALA A 32 -25.75 31.47 37.51
CA ALA A 32 -26.50 31.50 36.27
C ALA A 32 -26.62 32.94 35.75
N GLY A 33 -25.66 33.35 34.93
CA GLY A 33 -25.76 34.53 34.10
C GLY A 33 -24.56 35.47 34.23
N SER A 34 -23.63 35.38 33.27
CA SER A 34 -22.78 36.51 32.89
C SER A 34 -21.86 36.23 31.70
N PHE A 35 -22.38 35.69 30.59
CA PHE A 35 -21.90 36.05 29.24
C PHE A 35 -22.87 35.56 28.16
N ILE A 36 -23.24 36.45 27.22
CA ILE A 36 -23.90 36.15 25.94
C ILE A 36 -23.12 36.90 24.86
N PRO A 37 -22.36 36.23 23.97
CA PRO A 37 -21.84 36.86 22.76
C PRO A 37 -22.66 36.49 21.51
N PHE A 38 -22.88 37.52 20.67
CA PHE A 38 -23.49 37.56 19.33
C PHE A 38 -24.68 36.60 19.07
N LEU A 39 -25.71 36.59 19.94
CA LEU A 39 -26.98 37.35 19.84
C LEU A 39 -28.01 36.69 18.88
N ALA A 40 -28.93 35.79 19.25
CA ALA A 40 -29.65 35.63 20.51
C ALA A 40 -30.12 34.17 20.71
N GLU A 41 -29.41 33.44 21.56
CA GLU A 41 -29.77 32.10 21.97
C GLU A 41 -30.76 32.17 23.13
N ARG A 42 -32.06 32.35 22.85
CA ARG A 42 -33.11 32.06 23.86
C ARG A 42 -34.55 31.81 23.40
N SER A 43 -34.86 31.73 22.12
CA SER A 43 -36.27 31.50 21.70
C SER A 43 -36.58 30.16 21.03
N HIS A 44 -35.60 29.33 20.62
CA HIS A 44 -35.92 28.15 19.79
C HIS A 44 -35.15 26.89 20.23
N PRO A 45 -35.85 25.82 20.69
CA PRO A 45 -35.24 24.50 20.89
C PRO A 45 -34.80 23.90 19.54
N ARG A 46 -33.91 22.90 19.58
CA ARG A 46 -33.46 22.13 18.40
C ARG A 46 -34.67 21.71 17.56
N SER A 47 -34.89 22.40 16.45
CA SER A 47 -35.97 22.12 15.51
C SER A 47 -35.41 22.01 14.09
N HIS A 48 -35.80 20.96 13.39
CA HIS A 48 -35.49 20.67 11.99
C HIS A 48 -35.88 21.82 11.04
N THR A 49 -36.82 22.69 11.43
CA THR A 49 -37.20 23.91 10.71
C THR A 49 -36.10 24.99 10.67
N ASN A 50 -35.21 25.06 11.67
CA ASN A 50 -34.11 26.03 11.66
C ASN A 50 -32.97 25.59 10.73
N ALA A 51 -32.66 24.29 10.69
CA ALA A 51 -31.69 23.73 9.74
C ALA A 51 -32.13 23.93 8.27
N LYS A 52 -33.43 23.94 7.99
CA LYS A 52 -34.01 24.27 6.68
C LYS A 52 -33.81 25.75 6.32
N SER A 53 -34.16 26.67 7.21
CA SER A 53 -33.97 28.11 6.98
C SER A 53 -32.50 28.48 6.76
N ILE A 54 -31.58 27.72 7.38
CA ILE A 54 -30.13 27.81 7.20
C ILE A 54 -29.68 27.33 5.82
N ALA A 55 -30.19 26.19 5.35
CA ALA A 55 -29.89 25.67 4.01
C ALA A 55 -30.43 26.59 2.89
N ASP A 56 -31.54 27.27 3.16
CA ASP A 56 -32.21 28.16 2.22
C ASP A 56 -31.68 29.62 2.27
N GLY A 57 -30.70 29.91 3.14
CA GLY A 57 -30.05 31.23 3.24
C GLY A 57 -30.92 32.37 3.79
N SER A 58 -32.02 32.06 4.51
CA SER A 58 -33.03 33.03 4.91
C SER A 58 -32.84 33.64 6.32
N SER A 59 -31.69 33.43 6.98
CA SER A 59 -31.41 33.88 8.36
C SER A 59 -30.04 34.58 8.52
N SER A 60 -29.92 35.48 9.50
CA SER A 60 -28.73 36.34 9.72
C SER A 60 -27.58 35.57 10.38
N PRO A 61 -26.30 35.92 10.14
CA PRO A 61 -25.17 35.26 10.77
C PRO A 61 -25.11 35.21 12.29
N ALA A 62 -25.86 36.07 12.96
CA ALA A 62 -25.99 36.07 14.41
C ALA A 62 -26.97 34.99 14.94
N ASP A 63 -27.76 34.34 14.07
CA ASP A 63 -28.78 33.35 14.44
C ASP A 63 -28.26 31.90 14.42
N TYR A 64 -26.98 31.66 14.10
CA TYR A 64 -26.42 30.32 13.94
C TYR A 64 -25.95 29.68 15.26
N GLN A 65 -26.32 28.42 15.50
CA GLN A 65 -25.68 27.57 16.52
C GLN A 65 -24.35 27.05 15.96
N PHE A 66 -23.27 27.82 16.16
CA PHE A 66 -21.98 27.74 15.47
C PHE A 66 -21.14 26.44 15.61
N PHE A 67 -21.65 25.34 16.18
CA PHE A 67 -20.78 24.21 16.56
C PHE A 67 -21.12 22.84 15.96
N SER A 68 -21.98 22.82 14.95
CA SER A 68 -22.10 21.70 14.01
C SER A 68 -22.03 22.22 12.58
N ASN A 69 -21.14 21.64 11.76
CA ASN A 69 -21.11 21.96 10.33
C ASN A 69 -22.40 21.50 9.65
N ALA A 70 -22.72 22.09 8.50
CA ALA A 70 -23.96 21.81 7.78
C ALA A 70 -24.09 20.31 7.45
N LEU A 71 -25.21 19.71 7.88
CA LEU A 71 -25.59 18.36 7.53
C LEU A 71 -26.97 18.36 6.85
N LYS A 72 -27.14 17.55 5.81
CA LYS A 72 -28.42 17.23 5.18
C LYS A 72 -29.37 16.66 6.23
N ILE A 73 -30.62 17.11 6.16
CA ILE A 73 -31.71 16.53 6.93
C ILE A 73 -32.21 15.31 6.15
N VAL A 74 -32.31 14.18 6.83
CA VAL A 74 -32.82 12.93 6.27
C VAL A 74 -33.77 12.31 7.28
N GLU A 75 -34.78 11.59 6.80
CA GLU A 75 -35.78 10.92 7.65
C GLU A 75 -35.16 9.74 8.42
N LYS A 76 -35.84 9.27 9.49
CA LYS A 76 -35.29 8.21 10.36
C LYS A 76 -35.08 6.87 9.65
N ASP A 77 -35.82 6.62 8.59
CA ASP A 77 -35.76 5.45 7.72
C ASP A 77 -34.74 5.59 6.59
N ASP A 78 -34.18 6.79 6.38
CA ASP A 78 -33.11 7.01 5.42
C ASP A 78 -31.80 6.35 5.89
N PRO A 79 -31.10 5.56 5.05
CA PRO A 79 -29.82 4.95 5.39
C PRO A 79 -28.77 5.94 5.93
N ALA A 80 -28.79 7.20 5.47
CA ALA A 80 -27.87 8.24 5.91
C ALA A 80 -28.18 8.77 7.32
N PHE A 81 -29.35 8.49 7.91
CA PHE A 81 -29.74 9.00 9.23
C PHE A 81 -28.72 8.66 10.32
N ASN A 82 -28.22 7.42 10.29
CA ASN A 82 -27.21 6.90 11.22
C ASN A 82 -25.77 7.15 10.75
N HIS A 83 -25.57 7.86 9.63
CA HIS A 83 -24.27 8.13 9.03
C HIS A 83 -24.06 9.64 8.81
N PRO A 84 -23.65 10.38 9.87
CA PRO A 84 -23.39 11.82 9.76
C PRO A 84 -22.43 12.21 8.64
N LYS A 85 -21.48 11.33 8.29
CA LYS A 85 -20.53 11.51 7.17
C LYS A 85 -21.22 11.64 5.80
N ASP A 86 -22.29 10.89 5.58
CA ASP A 86 -23.03 10.87 4.30
C ASP A 86 -24.02 12.06 4.21
N ARG A 87 -24.21 12.72 5.34
CA ARG A 87 -25.05 13.91 5.46
C ARG A 87 -24.24 15.19 5.34
N VAL A 88 -22.91 15.18 5.18
CA VAL A 88 -22.14 16.43 5.07
C VAL A 88 -22.65 17.27 3.89
N ALA A 89 -22.93 18.53 4.16
CA ALA A 89 -23.45 19.49 3.19
C ALA A 89 -22.55 20.72 3.09
N LEU A 90 -22.59 21.39 1.94
CA LEU A 90 -21.98 22.68 1.74
C LEU A 90 -22.98 23.75 2.22
N GLY A 91 -22.76 24.32 3.42
CA GLY A 91 -23.49 25.49 3.90
C GLY A 91 -22.89 26.80 3.37
N GLY A 92 -23.35 27.96 3.84
CA GLY A 92 -22.70 29.26 3.59
C GLY A 92 -21.43 29.49 4.42
N HIS A 93 -21.23 28.68 5.47
CA HIS A 93 -20.05 28.71 6.31
C HIS A 93 -19.62 27.30 6.73
N VAL A 94 -18.35 27.16 7.07
CA VAL A 94 -17.80 25.94 7.69
C VAL A 94 -16.86 26.32 8.85
N VAL A 95 -16.87 25.47 9.88
CA VAL A 95 -15.96 25.56 11.02
C VAL A 95 -14.89 24.49 10.91
N LEU A 96 -13.64 24.91 10.86
CA LEU A 96 -12.47 24.04 10.95
C LEU A 96 -11.90 24.15 12.37
N THR A 97 -11.70 23.02 13.05
CA THR A 97 -11.29 23.00 14.46
C THR A 97 -9.96 22.31 14.63
N ILE A 98 -9.02 22.99 15.28
CA ILE A 98 -7.74 22.43 15.71
C ILE A 98 -7.82 22.15 17.21
N GLU A 99 -7.29 21.02 17.65
CA GLU A 99 -7.09 20.64 19.05
C GLU A 99 -5.75 19.90 19.17
N PHE A 100 -5.14 19.93 20.34
CA PHE A 100 -3.99 19.11 20.69
C PHE A 100 -4.31 18.25 21.91
N ASP A 101 -4.22 16.92 21.76
CA ASP A 101 -4.47 15.96 22.84
C ASP A 101 -3.34 15.86 23.87
N GLY A 102 -2.13 16.26 23.47
CA GLY A 102 -0.91 16.15 24.26
C GLY A 102 0.29 16.77 23.55
N ALA A 103 1.37 16.96 24.29
CA ALA A 103 2.64 17.43 23.76
C ALA A 103 3.81 16.74 24.46
N THR A 104 4.90 16.53 23.72
CA THR A 104 6.16 16.01 24.28
C THR A 104 7.31 16.98 24.05
N ASP A 105 8.42 16.79 24.76
CA ASP A 105 9.71 17.36 24.35
C ASP A 105 10.36 16.55 23.21
N ALA A 106 11.55 16.96 22.79
CA ALA A 106 12.33 16.29 21.75
C ALA A 106 12.76 14.85 22.13
N ASP A 107 12.82 14.55 23.42
CA ASP A 107 13.19 13.24 23.96
C ASP A 107 11.98 12.32 24.21
N GLY A 108 10.76 12.84 23.97
CA GLY A 108 9.50 12.12 24.07
C GLY A 108 8.90 12.09 25.49
N ALA A 109 9.34 12.93 26.41
CA ALA A 109 8.73 13.05 27.73
C ALA A 109 7.42 13.83 27.64
N ASP A 110 6.40 13.43 28.43
CA ASP A 110 5.11 14.12 28.47
C ASP A 110 5.26 15.53 29.06
N ARG A 111 4.91 16.53 28.25
CA ARG A 111 4.97 17.96 28.57
C ARG A 111 3.61 18.61 28.39
N THR A 112 2.53 17.82 28.39
CA THR A 112 1.18 18.29 28.05
C THR A 112 0.70 19.43 28.96
N ARG A 113 1.00 19.39 30.26
CA ARG A 113 0.64 20.47 31.18
C ARG A 113 1.38 21.78 30.85
N GLU A 114 2.65 21.69 30.54
CA GLU A 114 3.48 22.85 30.21
C GLU A 114 3.09 23.44 28.87
N PHE A 115 2.71 22.59 27.91
CA PHE A 115 2.15 23.03 26.65
C PHE A 115 0.76 23.67 26.80
N PHE A 116 -0.08 23.17 27.72
CA PHE A 116 -1.35 23.80 28.07
C PHE A 116 -1.14 25.22 28.63
N ASP A 117 -0.19 25.38 29.55
CA ASP A 117 0.17 26.70 30.10
C ASP A 117 0.78 27.63 29.03
N PHE A 118 1.56 27.06 28.11
CA PHE A 118 2.11 27.79 26.97
C PHE A 118 1.00 28.32 26.04
N GLN A 119 -0.01 27.49 25.73
CA GLN A 119 -1.18 27.88 24.93
C GLN A 119 -1.99 29.00 25.58
N ILE A 120 -2.14 29.00 26.92
CA ILE A 120 -2.76 30.13 27.64
C ILE A 120 -2.01 31.44 27.36
N GLY A 121 -0.69 31.38 27.20
CA GLY A 121 0.15 32.52 26.80
C GLY A 121 -0.25 33.14 25.47
N TRP A 122 -0.80 32.36 24.53
CA TRP A 122 -1.15 32.84 23.19
C TRP A 122 -2.28 33.85 23.17
N PHE A 123 -3.16 33.83 24.18
CA PHE A 123 -4.34 34.69 24.26
C PHE A 123 -4.07 36.02 24.99
N ARG A 124 -2.88 36.22 25.56
CA ARG A 124 -2.51 37.45 26.27
C ARG A 124 -2.43 38.63 25.30
N SER A 125 -3.17 39.70 25.56
CA SER A 125 -3.14 40.93 24.76
C SER A 125 -2.97 42.16 25.63
N LYS A 126 -2.24 43.16 25.11
CA LYS A 126 -2.00 44.43 25.82
C LYS A 126 -3.16 45.41 25.70
N LYS A 127 -3.85 45.47 24.55
CA LYS A 127 -4.95 46.43 24.30
C LYS A 127 -6.06 45.94 23.38
N LYS A 128 -5.82 44.98 22.49
CA LYS A 128 -6.86 44.42 21.60
C LYS A 128 -6.60 42.92 21.37
N PRO A 129 -7.62 42.09 21.07
CA PRO A 129 -7.41 40.68 20.76
C PRO A 129 -6.37 40.43 19.66
N SER A 130 -6.29 41.33 18.66
CA SER A 130 -5.29 41.30 17.58
C SER A 130 -3.83 41.42 18.07
N ASP A 131 -3.61 41.94 19.28
CA ASP A 131 -2.27 42.15 19.84
C ASP A 131 -1.70 40.87 20.47
N SER A 132 -2.52 39.84 20.70
CA SER A 132 -2.06 38.55 21.23
C SER A 132 -1.33 37.73 20.18
N ILE A 133 -0.54 36.73 20.60
CA ILE A 133 0.15 35.84 19.67
C ILE A 133 -0.87 35.15 18.75
N PHE A 134 -1.97 34.66 19.32
CA PHE A 134 -3.05 34.05 18.54
C PHE A 134 -3.76 35.08 17.64
N GLY A 135 -3.96 36.31 18.12
CA GLY A 135 -4.56 37.39 17.33
C GLY A 135 -3.70 37.83 16.15
N GLN A 136 -2.38 37.87 16.31
CA GLN A 136 -1.41 38.13 15.24
C GLN A 136 -1.42 36.99 14.22
N PHE A 137 -1.42 35.74 14.68
CA PHE A 137 -1.59 34.58 13.81
C PHE A 137 -2.90 34.66 13.01
N LEU A 138 -4.02 34.93 13.67
CA LEU A 138 -5.32 35.07 13.01
C LEU A 138 -5.32 36.22 11.97
N THR A 139 -4.62 37.31 12.26
CA THR A 139 -4.45 38.43 11.33
C THR A 139 -3.62 38.03 10.11
N GLY A 140 -2.52 37.29 10.30
CA GLY A 140 -1.71 36.76 9.19
C GLY A 140 -2.48 35.74 8.36
N LEU A 141 -3.22 34.84 9.01
CA LEU A 141 -4.09 33.86 8.36
C LEU A 141 -5.17 34.56 7.51
N ARG A 142 -5.69 35.69 7.98
CA ARG A 142 -6.67 36.52 7.25
C ARG A 142 -6.07 37.21 6.02
N GLN A 143 -4.80 37.62 6.10
CA GLN A 143 -4.08 38.17 4.94
C GLN A 143 -3.85 37.10 3.87
N LYS A 144 -3.68 35.84 4.28
CA LYS A 144 -3.51 34.69 3.39
C LYS A 144 -4.83 34.20 2.78
N TYR A 145 -5.89 34.08 3.60
CA TYR A 145 -7.17 33.50 3.21
C TYR A 145 -8.33 34.51 3.22
N TYR A 146 -8.90 34.80 2.05
CA TYR A 146 -10.00 35.77 1.96
C TYR A 146 -11.34 35.24 2.51
N ASP A 147 -11.50 33.93 2.63
CA ASP A 147 -12.69 33.29 3.17
C ASP A 147 -12.76 33.26 4.70
N LEU A 148 -11.63 33.50 5.38
CA LEU A 148 -11.59 33.50 6.84
C LEU A 148 -12.42 34.68 7.39
N ILE A 149 -13.38 34.37 8.26
CA ILE A 149 -14.17 35.37 8.98
C ILE A 149 -13.53 35.69 10.32
N GLY A 150 -13.10 34.67 11.06
CA GLY A 150 -12.63 34.84 12.43
C GLY A 150 -12.42 33.51 13.13
N ALA A 151 -12.17 33.59 14.43
CA ALA A 151 -12.01 32.41 15.26
C ALA A 151 -12.53 32.60 16.68
N THR A 152 -12.98 31.49 17.27
CA THR A 152 -13.37 31.35 18.67
C THR A 152 -12.58 30.21 19.28
N VAL A 153 -12.02 30.40 20.47
CA VAL A 153 -11.26 29.38 21.18
C VAL A 153 -11.96 29.01 22.47
N VAL A 154 -12.18 27.72 22.66
CA VAL A 154 -12.96 27.16 23.77
C VAL A 154 -12.08 26.24 24.59
N TYR A 155 -12.02 26.44 25.90
CA TYR A 155 -11.44 25.48 26.83
C TYR A 155 -12.29 24.21 26.85
N SER A 156 -11.66 23.04 26.65
CA SER A 156 -12.39 21.76 26.48
C SER A 156 -13.02 21.20 27.77
N ALA A 157 -12.96 21.96 28.87
CA ALA A 157 -13.33 21.50 30.20
C ALA A 157 -12.51 20.28 30.65
N HIS A 158 -11.26 20.16 30.19
CA HIS A 158 -10.32 19.14 30.60
C HIS A 158 -8.84 19.55 30.43
N LYS A 159 -8.20 19.20 29.31
CA LYS A 159 -6.74 19.32 29.11
C LYS A 159 -6.30 20.08 27.86
N SER A 160 -7.24 20.68 27.14
CA SER A 160 -7.00 21.17 25.78
C SER A 160 -7.86 22.40 25.45
N PHE A 161 -7.53 23.03 24.33
CA PHE A 161 -8.31 24.12 23.73
C PHE A 161 -8.77 23.69 22.34
N HIS A 162 -10.01 24.02 22.00
CA HIS A 162 -10.54 23.89 20.66
C HIS A 162 -10.47 25.26 19.97
N TYR A 163 -9.69 25.33 18.89
CA TYR A 163 -9.55 26.52 18.07
C TYR A 163 -10.49 26.41 16.88
N HIS A 164 -11.64 27.09 16.95
CA HIS A 164 -12.66 27.07 15.91
C HIS A 164 -12.45 28.22 14.94
N PHE A 165 -12.09 27.93 13.70
CA PHE A 165 -11.93 28.90 12.63
C PHE A 165 -13.16 28.89 11.72
N LEU A 166 -13.77 30.05 11.52
CA LEU A 166 -14.96 30.21 10.70
C LEU A 166 -14.57 30.70 9.31
N PHE A 167 -14.96 29.96 8.29
CA PHE A 167 -14.71 30.29 6.89
C PHE A 167 -16.02 30.40 6.10
N LYS A 168 -16.06 31.33 5.14
CA LYS A 168 -17.12 31.45 4.13
C LYS A 168 -16.96 30.39 3.05
N THR A 169 -18.06 29.83 2.60
CA THR A 169 -18.08 28.86 1.50
C THR A 169 -18.85 29.38 0.27
N ASP A 170 -19.31 30.64 0.31
CA ASP A 170 -20.13 31.28 -0.73
C ASP A 170 -19.49 31.20 -2.13
N LEU A 171 -18.18 31.46 -2.25
CA LEU A 171 -17.51 31.38 -3.55
C LEU A 171 -17.33 29.93 -4.01
N LEU A 172 -17.10 28.99 -3.10
CA LEU A 172 -17.00 27.57 -3.43
C LEU A 172 -18.33 27.03 -3.97
N ALA A 173 -19.46 27.48 -3.42
CA ALA A 173 -20.80 27.08 -3.88
C ALA A 173 -21.07 27.47 -5.35
N ASN A 174 -20.44 28.55 -5.85
CA ASN A 174 -20.60 28.99 -7.25
C ASN A 174 -19.80 28.14 -8.24
N PHE A 175 -18.75 27.44 -7.81
CA PHE A 175 -17.89 26.64 -8.68
C PHE A 175 -18.14 25.13 -8.57
N VAL A 176 -18.93 24.70 -7.58
CA VAL A 176 -19.13 23.30 -7.24
C VAL A 176 -20.63 23.00 -7.13
N SER A 177 -21.34 23.05 -8.26
CA SER A 177 -22.78 22.75 -8.33
C SER A 177 -23.09 21.26 -8.07
N GLU A 178 -22.10 20.38 -8.29
CA GLU A 178 -22.17 18.93 -8.03
C GLU A 178 -20.84 18.45 -7.40
N ALA A 179 -20.59 18.78 -6.14
CA ALA A 179 -19.39 18.30 -5.44
C ALA A 179 -19.42 16.76 -5.36
N SER A 180 -18.43 16.07 -5.92
CA SER A 180 -18.35 14.61 -5.85
C SER A 180 -17.99 14.10 -4.44
N ASP A 181 -17.29 14.89 -3.62
CA ASP A 181 -16.97 14.56 -2.21
C ASP A 181 -16.66 15.80 -1.34
N ILE A 182 -17.70 16.44 -0.80
CA ILE A 182 -17.61 17.64 0.06
C ILE A 182 -16.74 17.38 1.31
N ARG A 183 -16.81 16.16 1.84
CA ARG A 183 -16.13 15.78 3.08
C ARG A 183 -14.62 15.74 2.89
N VAL A 184 -14.14 15.22 1.75
CA VAL A 184 -12.73 15.22 1.39
C VAL A 184 -12.21 16.64 1.18
N GLY A 185 -12.96 17.50 0.49
CA GLY A 185 -12.57 18.89 0.27
C GLY A 185 -12.36 19.66 1.58
N PHE A 186 -13.27 19.49 2.56
CA PHE A 186 -13.10 20.09 3.89
C PHE A 186 -11.93 19.50 4.68
N ALA A 187 -11.67 18.21 4.53
CA ALA A 187 -10.52 17.57 5.16
C ALA A 187 -9.19 18.11 4.62
N SER A 188 -9.09 18.36 3.30
CA SER A 188 -7.93 19.00 2.68
C SER A 188 -7.74 20.44 3.14
N ALA A 189 -8.84 21.20 3.30
CA ALA A 189 -8.78 22.55 3.86
C ALA A 189 -8.32 22.55 5.33
N TRP A 190 -8.76 21.55 6.11
CA TRP A 190 -8.29 21.35 7.48
C TRP A 190 -6.79 21.05 7.53
N ASP A 191 -6.26 20.19 6.64
CA ASP A 191 -4.84 19.85 6.61
C ASP A 191 -3.97 21.10 6.36
N ARG A 192 -4.38 21.98 5.43
CA ARG A 192 -3.71 23.26 5.18
C ARG A 192 -3.73 24.18 6.40
N LEU A 193 -4.88 24.26 7.08
CA LEU A 193 -5.01 25.06 8.29
C LEU A 193 -4.15 24.52 9.43
N ALA A 194 -4.11 23.21 9.61
CA ALA A 194 -3.33 22.53 10.64
C ALA A 194 -1.82 22.73 10.42
N GLU A 195 -1.38 22.71 9.15
CA GLU A 195 0.00 23.03 8.76
C GLU A 195 0.35 24.49 9.06
N ASP A 196 -0.49 25.44 8.65
CA ASP A 196 -0.28 26.88 8.92
C ASP A 196 -0.24 27.16 10.43
N PHE A 197 -1.14 26.54 11.19
CA PHE A 197 -1.19 26.66 12.65
C PHE A 197 0.09 26.11 13.29
N SER A 198 0.51 24.91 12.92
CA SER A 198 1.69 24.25 13.49
C SER A 198 2.97 25.02 13.15
N ASN A 199 3.13 25.44 11.90
CA ASN A 199 4.30 26.19 11.43
C ASN A 199 4.43 27.57 12.10
N SER A 200 3.31 28.20 12.44
CA SER A 200 3.33 29.53 13.07
C SER A 200 3.46 29.48 14.59
N LEU A 201 2.70 28.61 15.27
CA LEU A 201 2.54 28.67 16.73
C LEU A 201 3.27 27.56 17.49
N VAL A 202 3.59 26.43 16.83
CA VAL A 202 4.16 25.24 17.48
C VAL A 202 5.63 25.04 17.14
N VAL A 203 6.05 25.25 15.89
CA VAL A 203 7.45 24.99 15.47
C VAL A 203 8.48 25.76 16.29
N ASN A 204 8.14 26.96 16.77
CA ASN A 204 9.04 27.80 17.57
C ASN A 204 8.81 27.69 19.09
N SER A 205 7.95 26.78 19.55
CA SER A 205 7.61 26.67 20.97
C SER A 205 8.48 25.70 21.77
N GLY A 206 9.34 24.92 21.11
CA GLY A 206 10.14 23.86 21.75
C GLY A 206 9.31 22.64 22.18
N PHE A 207 8.05 22.54 21.74
CA PHE A 207 7.16 21.41 22.00
C PHE A 207 6.94 20.63 20.70
N VAL A 208 6.84 19.30 20.81
CA VAL A 208 6.38 18.42 19.73
C VAL A 208 4.91 18.11 19.99
N ALA A 209 4.01 18.83 19.32
CA ALA A 209 2.57 18.65 19.42
C ALA A 209 1.95 18.47 18.02
N VAL A 210 1.06 17.49 17.87
CA VAL A 210 0.40 17.18 16.59
C VAL A 210 -1.09 17.48 16.73
N PRO A 211 -1.70 18.24 15.80
CA PRO A 211 -3.14 18.45 15.78
C PRO A 211 -3.93 17.12 15.75
N ASP A 212 -5.01 17.04 16.53
CA ASP A 212 -5.88 15.87 16.54
C ASP A 212 -6.57 15.69 15.18
N ARG A 213 -6.17 14.63 14.48
CA ARG A 213 -6.70 14.28 13.16
C ARG A 213 -8.16 13.82 13.21
N ALA A 214 -8.74 13.51 14.36
CA ALA A 214 -10.16 13.21 14.44
C ALA A 214 -10.98 14.42 14.01
N LEU A 215 -10.61 15.65 14.44
CA LEU A 215 -11.31 16.90 14.09
C LEU A 215 -11.16 17.35 12.64
N ARG A 216 -10.40 16.60 11.83
CA ARG A 216 -10.22 16.81 10.39
C ARG A 216 -11.53 16.76 9.62
N THR A 217 -12.52 16.01 10.09
CA THR A 217 -13.78 15.84 9.35
C THR A 217 -14.90 16.75 9.89
N PRO A 218 -15.75 17.30 9.02
CA PRO A 218 -16.79 18.26 9.40
C PRO A 218 -17.89 17.64 10.27
N ASP A 219 -18.08 16.33 10.18
CA ASP A 219 -19.09 15.53 10.87
C ASP A 219 -18.72 15.14 12.32
N GLN A 220 -17.50 15.46 12.79
CA GLN A 220 -17.13 15.21 14.18
C GLN A 220 -17.80 16.17 15.16
N LEU A 221 -18.15 15.64 16.32
CA LEU A 221 -18.59 16.43 17.47
C LEU A 221 -17.45 17.32 17.98
N ARG A 222 -17.78 18.57 18.27
CA ARG A 222 -16.83 19.59 18.70
C ARG A 222 -17.24 20.10 20.08
N ARG A 223 -16.26 20.62 20.83
CA ARG A 223 -16.56 21.40 22.04
C ARG A 223 -17.23 22.69 21.64
N VAL A 224 -18.16 23.14 22.48
CA VAL A 224 -19.02 24.27 22.18
C VAL A 224 -18.95 25.25 23.35
N PRO A 225 -18.93 26.57 23.09
CA PRO A 225 -18.97 27.61 24.08
C PRO A 225 -20.05 27.36 25.12
N ASN A 226 -19.64 27.45 26.39
CA ASN A 226 -20.52 27.39 27.55
C ASN A 226 -21.26 26.06 27.76
N ALA A 227 -20.96 24.98 27.01
CA ALA A 227 -21.48 23.67 27.35
C ALA A 227 -20.88 23.17 28.67
N LEU A 228 -21.66 22.32 29.36
CA LEU A 228 -21.20 21.61 30.54
C LEU A 228 -20.59 20.27 30.14
N ARG A 229 -19.50 19.89 30.81
CA ARG A 229 -18.86 18.58 30.68
C ARG A 229 -18.49 18.09 32.07
N SER A 230 -18.91 16.87 32.40
CA SER A 230 -18.49 16.24 33.66
C SER A 230 -16.98 15.94 33.61
N ALA A 231 -16.27 16.36 34.65
CA ALA A 231 -14.83 16.16 34.80
C ALA A 231 -14.49 14.67 34.89
N GLY A 232 -13.43 14.25 34.18
CA GLY A 232 -12.88 12.89 34.27
C GLY A 232 -11.86 12.76 35.39
N LYS A 233 -11.24 11.57 35.49
CA LYS A 233 -10.08 11.35 36.37
C LYS A 233 -8.91 12.26 35.97
N ASP A 234 -8.21 12.80 36.96
CA ASP A 234 -7.02 13.64 36.79
C ASP A 234 -7.24 14.92 35.96
N HIS A 235 -8.36 15.63 36.22
CA HIS A 235 -8.65 16.92 35.58
C HIS A 235 -7.51 17.93 35.81
N PHE A 236 -7.04 18.62 34.76
CA PHE A 236 -5.82 19.47 34.81
C PHE A 236 -5.87 20.61 35.82
N LEU A 237 -7.07 21.09 36.12
CA LEU A 237 -7.31 22.15 37.12
C LEU A 237 -7.65 21.60 38.52
N GLY A 238 -7.51 20.30 38.75
CA GLY A 238 -7.78 19.66 40.06
C GLY A 238 -9.26 19.54 40.41
N VAL A 239 -10.15 19.60 39.41
CA VAL A 239 -11.59 19.47 39.61
C VAL A 239 -11.94 18.00 39.93
N PRO A 240 -12.74 17.71 40.98
CA PRO A 240 -13.13 16.35 41.31
C PRO A 240 -13.87 15.64 40.16
N GLU A 241 -13.64 14.33 40.01
CA GLU A 241 -14.33 13.49 39.03
C GLU A 241 -15.86 13.59 39.19
N GLY A 242 -16.58 13.76 38.08
CA GLY A 242 -18.03 13.86 38.04
C GLY A 242 -18.60 15.27 38.23
N VAL A 243 -17.80 16.28 38.57
CA VAL A 243 -18.27 17.68 38.66
C VAL A 243 -18.41 18.26 37.26
N ASP A 244 -19.53 18.95 36.98
CA ASP A 244 -19.75 19.62 35.71
C ASP A 244 -18.89 20.89 35.58
N VAL A 245 -18.05 20.89 34.56
CA VAL A 245 -17.12 21.97 34.21
C VAL A 245 -17.62 22.65 32.94
N ARG A 246 -17.63 23.99 32.97
CA ARG A 246 -18.02 24.82 31.83
C ARG A 246 -16.91 24.87 30.78
N GLN A 247 -17.29 24.73 29.51
CA GLN A 247 -16.43 24.92 28.34
C GLN A 247 -16.30 26.42 28.03
N SER A 248 -15.46 27.12 28.79
CA SER A 248 -15.36 28.58 28.74
C SER A 248 -14.68 29.08 27.46
N VAL A 249 -15.19 30.17 26.89
CA VAL A 249 -14.56 30.87 25.75
C VAL A 249 -13.37 31.66 26.28
N VAL A 250 -12.18 31.39 25.74
CA VAL A 250 -10.93 32.05 26.17
C VAL A 250 -10.44 33.10 25.18
N PHE A 251 -10.89 33.02 23.92
CA PHE A 251 -10.59 34.01 22.90
C PHE A 251 -11.72 34.03 21.86
N GLU A 252 -12.07 35.23 21.38
CA GLU A 252 -13.00 35.39 20.27
C GLU A 252 -12.65 36.64 19.47
N HIS A 253 -12.53 36.50 18.16
CA HIS A 253 -12.28 37.63 17.28
C HIS A 253 -12.86 37.39 15.87
N LEU A 254 -13.73 38.31 15.45
CA LEU A 254 -14.17 38.45 14.07
C LEU A 254 -13.29 39.48 13.37
N THR A 255 -12.76 39.10 12.21
CA THR A 255 -11.88 39.95 11.41
C THR A 255 -12.70 40.96 10.60
N GLY A 256 -12.16 42.17 10.41
CA GLY A 256 -12.74 43.20 9.55
C GLY A 256 -12.55 42.92 8.04
N ARG A 257 -12.81 43.93 7.19
CA ARG A 257 -12.57 43.85 5.73
C ARG A 257 -11.09 43.52 5.43
N ALA A 258 -10.85 42.72 4.40
CA ALA A 258 -9.51 42.32 3.96
C ALA A 258 -8.65 43.54 3.56
N ILE A 259 -7.34 43.49 3.84
CA ILE A 259 -6.38 44.59 3.63
C ILE A 259 -5.33 44.23 2.55
N SER A 260 -5.23 42.97 2.12
CA SER A 260 -4.22 42.51 1.14
C SER A 260 -4.68 42.71 -0.31
N PRO A 261 -3.78 43.03 -1.25
CA PRO A 261 -4.13 43.20 -2.67
C PRO A 261 -4.56 41.89 -3.37
N GLU A 262 -4.11 40.69 -2.94
CA GLU A 262 -4.48 39.40 -3.58
C GLU A 262 -4.51 38.20 -2.60
N PRO A 263 -5.42 38.16 -1.61
CA PRO A 263 -5.60 36.97 -0.77
C PRO A 263 -6.14 35.76 -1.58
N THR A 264 -5.81 34.53 -1.15
CA THR A 264 -6.27 33.28 -1.80
C THR A 264 -7.40 32.62 -1.03
N SER A 265 -8.09 31.64 -1.61
CA SER A 265 -9.07 30.81 -0.90
C SER A 265 -8.37 29.71 -0.12
N ILE A 266 -8.88 29.35 1.07
CA ILE A 266 -8.45 28.09 1.72
C ILE A 266 -9.03 26.86 1.02
N PHE A 267 -10.15 27.05 0.31
CA PHE A 267 -10.84 26.03 -0.46
C PHE A 267 -10.36 26.06 -1.91
N ARG A 268 -9.69 25.00 -2.33
CA ARG A 268 -9.32 24.79 -3.73
C ARG A 268 -10.43 23.99 -4.39
N VAL A 269 -10.98 24.51 -5.50
CA VAL A 269 -12.13 23.89 -6.19
C VAL A 269 -11.82 22.44 -6.54
N GLU A 270 -10.57 22.15 -6.92
CA GLU A 270 -10.09 20.83 -7.29
C GLU A 270 -10.21 19.81 -6.15
N ASP A 271 -10.13 20.24 -4.89
CA ASP A 271 -10.28 19.34 -3.74
C ASP A 271 -11.73 18.86 -3.54
N PHE A 272 -12.70 19.55 -4.15
CA PHE A 272 -14.14 19.27 -4.07
C PHE A 272 -14.68 18.64 -5.36
N THR A 273 -13.96 18.75 -6.48
CA THR A 273 -14.35 18.28 -7.82
C THR A 273 -13.50 17.12 -8.34
N GLN A 274 -12.32 16.85 -7.76
CA GLN A 274 -11.60 15.62 -8.05
C GLN A 274 -12.45 14.45 -7.55
N SER A 275 -13.11 13.75 -8.48
CA SER A 275 -13.55 12.36 -8.29
C SER A 275 -12.43 11.65 -7.55
N ALA A 276 -12.71 11.24 -6.31
CA ALA A 276 -11.75 10.70 -5.36
C ALA A 276 -10.59 10.02 -6.10
N ARG A 277 -9.41 10.66 -6.10
CA ARG A 277 -8.17 10.12 -6.69
C ARG A 277 -8.19 8.62 -6.47
N PHE A 278 -8.43 7.90 -7.56
CA PHE A 278 -8.78 6.49 -7.62
C PHE A 278 -8.81 5.86 -6.22
N SER A 279 -9.95 5.96 -5.53
CA SER A 279 -10.30 4.99 -4.51
C SER A 279 -10.15 3.65 -5.24
N ALA A 280 -8.99 2.99 -5.05
CA ALA A 280 -8.59 1.76 -5.71
C ALA A 280 -9.83 0.94 -5.88
N ARG A 281 -10.31 0.80 -7.14
CA ARG A 281 -11.66 0.35 -7.51
C ARG A 281 -12.12 -0.59 -6.41
N LYS A 282 -12.86 -0.07 -5.43
CA LYS A 282 -13.20 -0.87 -4.24
C LYS A 282 -13.93 -2.01 -4.88
N ILE A 283 -13.36 -3.22 -4.85
CA ILE A 283 -14.11 -4.43 -5.20
C ILE A 283 -15.40 -4.22 -4.46
N ALA A 284 -16.50 -4.05 -5.19
CA ALA A 284 -17.77 -3.71 -4.58
C ALA A 284 -18.02 -4.85 -3.62
N ALA A 285 -17.71 -4.62 -2.34
CA ALA A 285 -17.91 -5.62 -1.33
C ALA A 285 -19.41 -5.88 -1.44
N PRO A 286 -19.84 -7.13 -1.65
CA PRO A 286 -21.26 -7.41 -1.76
C PRO A 286 -21.93 -6.74 -0.58
N VAL A 287 -22.99 -5.95 -0.81
CA VAL A 287 -23.73 -5.30 0.26
C VAL A 287 -24.37 -6.43 1.07
N VAL A 288 -23.65 -6.93 2.07
CA VAL A 288 -24.07 -8.05 2.88
C VAL A 288 -25.09 -7.51 3.88
N THR A 289 -26.36 -7.66 3.54
CA THR A 289 -27.48 -7.27 4.41
C THR A 289 -27.72 -8.30 5.52
N SER A 290 -27.30 -9.55 5.31
CA SER A 290 -27.32 -10.63 6.30
C SER A 290 -26.24 -11.68 6.01
N LEU A 291 -25.73 -12.34 7.07
CA LEU A 291 -24.74 -13.42 6.93
C LEU A 291 -25.42 -14.78 6.84
N THR A 292 -24.99 -15.61 5.88
CA THR A 292 -25.30 -17.05 5.92
C THR A 292 -24.52 -17.72 7.06
N ALA A 293 -25.00 -18.88 7.54
CA ALA A 293 -24.31 -19.63 8.59
C ALA A 293 -22.85 -19.97 8.23
N GLN A 294 -22.57 -20.22 6.95
CA GLN A 294 -21.22 -20.48 6.44
C GLN A 294 -20.34 -19.22 6.49
N GLN A 295 -20.87 -18.06 6.07
CA GLN A 295 -20.18 -16.78 6.13
C GLN A 295 -19.89 -16.36 7.58
N GLU A 296 -20.85 -16.54 8.48
CA GLU A 296 -20.67 -16.24 9.91
C GLU A 296 -19.59 -17.13 10.53
N ALA A 297 -19.64 -18.46 10.28
CA ALA A 297 -18.64 -19.39 10.78
C ALA A 297 -17.23 -19.06 10.29
N ARG A 298 -17.12 -18.64 9.02
CA ARG A 298 -15.88 -18.19 8.40
C ARG A 298 -15.31 -16.93 9.06
N LEU A 299 -16.14 -15.90 9.22
CA LEU A 299 -15.73 -14.66 9.87
C LEU A 299 -15.33 -14.89 11.34
N LYS A 300 -16.08 -15.72 12.07
CA LYS A 300 -15.73 -16.12 13.44
C LYS A 300 -14.38 -16.85 13.50
N ALA A 301 -14.09 -17.74 12.56
CA ALA A 301 -12.81 -18.45 12.51
C ALA A 301 -11.63 -17.48 12.31
N ARG A 302 -11.76 -16.52 11.38
CA ARG A 302 -10.76 -15.47 11.13
C ARG A 302 -10.55 -14.55 12.34
N LEU A 303 -11.64 -14.02 12.92
CA LEU A 303 -11.54 -13.13 14.08
C LEU A 303 -10.93 -13.83 15.31
N ARG A 304 -11.16 -15.13 15.48
CA ARG A 304 -10.56 -15.93 16.57
C ARG A 304 -9.05 -16.07 16.50
N GLN A 305 -8.42 -15.80 15.35
CA GLN A 305 -6.94 -15.73 15.28
C GLN A 305 -6.42 -14.54 16.10
N TYR A 306 -7.18 -13.45 16.18
CA TYR A 306 -6.85 -12.24 16.95
C TYR A 306 -7.50 -12.25 18.35
N PHE A 307 -8.65 -12.90 18.47
CA PHE A 307 -9.41 -13.07 19.71
C PHE A 307 -9.63 -14.56 20.03
N PRO A 308 -8.57 -15.30 20.43
CA PRO A 308 -8.69 -16.73 20.75
C PRO A 308 -9.74 -17.00 21.83
N LYS A 309 -10.42 -18.15 21.70
CA LYS A 309 -11.39 -18.63 22.70
C LYS A 309 -10.71 -18.74 24.07
N GLY A 310 -11.38 -18.26 25.13
CA GLY A 310 -10.80 -18.19 26.47
C GLY A 310 -9.80 -17.05 26.71
N SER A 311 -9.58 -16.17 25.73
CA SER A 311 -8.86 -14.91 25.92
C SER A 311 -9.83 -13.73 25.82
N TYR A 312 -9.70 -12.77 26.73
CA TYR A 312 -10.56 -11.58 26.76
C TYR A 312 -9.90 -10.40 26.03
N PRO A 313 -10.66 -9.60 25.25
CA PRO A 313 -12.10 -9.71 25.02
C PRO A 313 -12.43 -10.91 24.11
N GLU A 314 -13.41 -11.73 24.50
CA GLU A 314 -13.73 -12.99 23.81
C GLU A 314 -14.87 -12.77 22.80
N LEU A 315 -14.66 -13.14 21.54
CA LEU A 315 -15.66 -13.02 20.48
C LEU A 315 -16.87 -13.94 20.72
N VAL A 316 -18.08 -13.36 20.76
CA VAL A 316 -19.34 -14.08 20.90
C VAL A 316 -20.08 -14.20 19.58
N SER A 317 -20.31 -13.07 18.91
CA SER A 317 -21.08 -13.03 17.67
C SER A 317 -20.52 -12.02 16.68
N ILE A 318 -20.83 -12.24 15.40
CA ILE A 318 -20.66 -11.26 14.33
C ILE A 318 -21.94 -11.22 13.53
N THR A 319 -22.40 -10.02 13.19
CA THR A 319 -23.59 -9.81 12.39
C THR A 319 -23.28 -8.84 11.26
N ALA A 320 -24.02 -8.97 10.15
CA ALA A 320 -24.05 -7.96 9.09
C ALA A 320 -25.47 -7.39 9.03
N ARG A 321 -25.60 -6.06 9.04
CA ARG A 321 -26.86 -5.34 8.85
C ARG A 321 -26.58 -4.10 8.00
N ASN A 322 -27.42 -3.85 6.98
CA ASN A 322 -27.28 -2.70 6.09
C ASN A 322 -25.87 -2.55 5.47
N GLY A 323 -25.21 -3.67 5.14
CA GLY A 323 -23.85 -3.66 4.59
C GLY A 323 -22.74 -3.41 5.62
N GLN A 324 -23.06 -3.29 6.91
CA GLN A 324 -22.10 -3.06 7.98
C GLN A 324 -21.93 -4.28 8.88
N PHE A 325 -20.69 -4.49 9.33
CA PHE A 325 -20.34 -5.60 10.22
C PHE A 325 -20.27 -5.09 11.66
N GLU A 326 -20.81 -5.87 12.59
CA GLU A 326 -20.71 -5.64 14.03
C GLU A 326 -20.27 -6.93 14.71
N ALA A 327 -19.18 -6.89 15.46
CA ALA A 327 -18.71 -8.00 16.29
C ALA A 327 -18.90 -7.68 17.78
N ARG A 328 -19.44 -8.63 18.54
CA ARG A 328 -19.69 -8.49 19.98
C ARG A 328 -18.78 -9.39 20.81
N PHE A 329 -18.35 -8.86 21.95
CA PHE A 329 -17.35 -9.48 22.80
C PHE A 329 -17.79 -9.51 24.26
N ARG A 330 -17.29 -10.51 25.00
CA ARG A 330 -17.32 -10.54 26.47
C ARG A 330 -16.02 -10.01 27.03
N ASN A 331 -16.10 -9.31 28.16
CA ASN A 331 -14.96 -8.67 28.82
C ASN A 331 -14.23 -9.58 29.81
N GLY A 332 -14.90 -10.61 30.31
CA GLY A 332 -14.35 -11.54 31.29
C GLY A 332 -15.27 -12.73 31.52
N PRO A 333 -14.84 -13.70 32.35
CA PRO A 333 -15.66 -14.87 32.69
C PRO A 333 -16.96 -14.50 33.40
N ALA A 334 -16.96 -13.38 34.15
CA ALA A 334 -18.10 -12.85 34.87
C ALA A 334 -19.02 -11.97 34.01
N ASP A 335 -18.66 -11.70 32.76
CA ASP A 335 -19.46 -10.87 31.85
C ASP A 335 -20.51 -11.73 31.12
N VAL A 336 -21.74 -11.71 31.66
CA VAL A 336 -22.87 -12.48 31.15
C VAL A 336 -23.40 -11.91 29.84
N ASN A 337 -23.24 -10.59 29.64
CA ASN A 337 -23.81 -9.85 28.50
C ASN A 337 -22.69 -9.32 27.62
N ALA A 338 -22.55 -9.85 26.40
CA ALA A 338 -21.56 -9.40 25.42
C ALA A 338 -21.85 -7.97 24.92
N SER A 339 -21.45 -7.00 25.74
CA SER A 339 -21.81 -5.57 25.62
C SER A 339 -20.72 -4.76 24.93
N SER A 340 -19.48 -5.26 24.94
CA SER A 340 -18.39 -4.68 24.17
C SER A 340 -18.53 -4.97 22.68
N VAL A 341 -18.21 -3.97 21.87
CA VAL A 341 -18.52 -3.97 20.44
C VAL A 341 -17.33 -3.49 19.61
N MET A 342 -17.14 -4.10 18.45
CA MET A 342 -16.32 -3.56 17.38
C MET A 342 -17.24 -3.30 16.19
N SER A 343 -17.36 -2.04 15.77
CA SER A 343 -18.17 -1.64 14.63
C SER A 343 -17.35 -1.64 13.34
N HIS A 344 -18.04 -1.62 12.19
CA HIS A 344 -17.48 -1.74 10.84
C HIS A 344 -16.23 -0.87 10.60
N ASP A 345 -16.27 0.40 11.01
CA ASP A 345 -15.18 1.36 10.76
C ASP A 345 -14.03 1.29 11.80
N HIS A 346 -14.14 0.41 12.81
CA HIS A 346 -13.19 0.35 13.93
C HIS A 346 -12.34 -0.92 13.89
N ARG A 347 -11.09 -0.79 14.36
CA ARG A 347 -10.13 -1.89 14.50
C ARG A 347 -9.97 -2.39 15.94
N THR A 348 -10.41 -1.62 16.92
CA THR A 348 -10.31 -1.92 18.35
C THR A 348 -11.68 -2.21 18.93
N VAL A 349 -11.73 -3.07 19.95
CA VAL A 349 -12.96 -3.32 20.70
C VAL A 349 -13.24 -2.11 21.59
N LEU A 350 -14.44 -1.54 21.46
CA LEU A 350 -14.95 -0.58 22.41
C LEU A 350 -15.42 -1.36 23.65
N ALA A 351 -14.63 -1.28 24.73
CA ALA A 351 -14.95 -1.95 25.98
C ALA A 351 -16.12 -1.24 26.67
N LEU A 352 -17.24 -1.94 26.84
CA LEU A 352 -18.45 -1.44 27.50
C LEU A 352 -18.89 -2.45 28.56
N GLY A 353 -19.44 -2.00 29.68
CA GLY A 353 -19.97 -2.88 30.73
C GLY A 353 -18.99 -3.21 31.86
N LYS A 354 -19.33 -4.23 32.67
CA LYS A 354 -18.58 -4.59 33.89
C LYS A 354 -17.25 -5.27 33.51
N GLY A 355 -16.13 -4.76 34.02
CA GLY A 355 -14.77 -5.27 33.68
C GLY A 355 -14.12 -4.61 32.45
N ALA A 356 -14.47 -3.37 32.12
CA ALA A 356 -14.02 -2.65 30.91
C ALA A 356 -12.53 -2.22 30.88
N GLU A 357 -11.66 -2.75 31.74
CA GLU A 357 -10.21 -2.54 31.65
C GLU A 357 -9.57 -3.56 30.70
N ILE A 358 -9.83 -3.41 29.40
CA ILE A 358 -9.31 -4.33 28.38
C ILE A 358 -8.31 -3.57 27.51
N SER A 359 -7.03 -3.91 27.64
CA SER A 359 -5.98 -3.31 26.82
C SER A 359 -5.69 -4.12 25.56
N GLY A 360 -5.35 -3.41 24.47
CA GLY A 360 -4.24 -3.81 23.61
C GLY A 360 -4.49 -4.73 22.41
N LYS A 361 -5.73 -5.16 22.10
CA LYS A 361 -5.97 -5.98 20.90
C LYS A 361 -6.69 -5.19 19.80
N ALA A 362 -5.93 -4.85 18.76
CA ALA A 362 -6.44 -4.25 17.54
C ALA A 362 -6.33 -5.22 16.36
N LEU A 363 -7.33 -5.21 15.48
CA LEU A 363 -7.23 -5.82 14.17
C LEU A 363 -6.22 -5.06 13.30
N PRO A 364 -5.61 -5.73 12.30
CA PRO A 364 -4.71 -5.08 11.34
C PRO A 364 -5.42 -4.05 10.44
N LYS A 365 -6.75 -4.16 10.30
CA LYS A 365 -7.62 -3.28 9.51
C LYS A 365 -8.93 -3.01 10.26
N ALA A 366 -9.73 -2.06 9.79
CA ALA A 366 -11.09 -1.88 10.28
C ALA A 366 -11.91 -3.17 10.07
N LEU A 367 -12.86 -3.46 10.97
CA LEU A 367 -13.65 -4.69 10.94
C LEU A 367 -14.32 -4.92 9.58
N GLY A 368 -14.84 -3.86 8.97
CA GLY A 368 -15.50 -3.90 7.66
C GLY A 368 -14.60 -4.37 6.55
N GLU A 369 -13.39 -3.80 6.46
CA GLU A 369 -12.37 -4.21 5.49
C GLU A 369 -11.90 -5.63 5.76
N PHE A 370 -11.70 -5.99 7.03
CA PHE A 370 -11.28 -7.33 7.44
C PHE A 370 -12.33 -8.39 7.07
N CYS A 371 -13.61 -8.11 7.30
CA CYS A 371 -14.71 -9.00 6.97
C CYS A 371 -14.96 -9.08 5.47
N ALA A 372 -14.89 -7.96 4.75
CA ALA A 372 -14.99 -7.95 3.29
C ALA A 372 -13.89 -8.80 2.65
N GLU A 373 -12.64 -8.66 3.11
CA GLU A 373 -11.52 -9.49 2.65
C GLU A 373 -11.76 -10.99 2.95
N ALA A 374 -12.19 -11.29 4.17
CA ALA A 374 -12.47 -12.67 4.57
C ALA A 374 -13.63 -13.30 3.79
N LEU A 375 -14.64 -12.52 3.39
CA LEU A 375 -15.76 -13.00 2.57
C LEU A 375 -15.44 -13.04 1.07
N ALA A 376 -14.56 -12.17 0.58
CA ALA A 376 -14.12 -12.14 -0.82
C ALA A 376 -13.23 -13.32 -1.18
N GLN A 377 -12.53 -13.88 -0.21
CA GLN A 377 -11.76 -15.11 -0.38
C GLN A 377 -12.73 -16.26 -0.82
N SER A 378 -12.36 -17.08 -1.78
CA SER A 378 -13.16 -18.21 -2.27
C SER A 378 -13.34 -19.32 -1.21
N ASP A 379 -14.35 -20.17 -1.40
CA ASP A 379 -14.55 -21.37 -0.57
C ASP A 379 -13.36 -22.32 -0.62
N ILE A 380 -12.65 -22.35 -1.76
CA ILE A 380 -11.47 -23.19 -1.98
C ILE A 380 -10.31 -22.72 -1.09
N GLU A 381 -10.05 -21.41 -1.04
CA GLU A 381 -9.03 -20.82 -0.15
C GLU A 381 -9.39 -21.01 1.32
N PHE A 382 -10.67 -20.88 1.69
CA PHE A 382 -11.11 -21.16 3.07
C PHE A 382 -10.93 -22.63 3.46
N LEU A 383 -11.28 -23.55 2.57
CA LEU A 383 -11.07 -24.98 2.78
C LEU A 383 -9.59 -25.30 2.93
N PHE A 384 -8.73 -24.65 2.14
CA PHE A 384 -7.29 -24.75 2.28
C PHE A 384 -6.84 -24.27 3.67
N GLU A 385 -7.17 -23.04 4.06
CA GLU A 385 -6.80 -22.47 5.36
C GLU A 385 -7.28 -23.36 6.53
N ARG A 386 -8.49 -23.93 6.44
CA ARG A 386 -9.06 -24.80 7.48
C ARG A 386 -8.41 -26.19 7.54
N ARG A 387 -7.99 -26.77 6.41
CA ARG A 387 -7.45 -28.14 6.37
C ARG A 387 -5.94 -28.19 6.56
N VAL A 388 -5.23 -27.11 6.23
CA VAL A 388 -3.79 -27.03 6.40
C VAL A 388 -3.44 -26.80 7.87
N ARG A 389 -2.79 -27.82 8.45
CA ARG A 389 -2.29 -27.84 9.83
C ARG A 389 -0.82 -28.22 9.91
N ASP A 390 -0.30 -28.82 8.85
CA ASP A 390 1.07 -29.27 8.70
C ASP A 390 1.48 -29.20 7.22
N LYS A 391 2.78 -29.39 6.96
CA LYS A 391 3.36 -29.28 5.62
C LYS A 391 2.78 -30.32 4.64
N SER A 392 2.59 -31.57 5.09
CA SER A 392 2.14 -32.69 4.26
C SER A 392 0.69 -32.51 3.78
N ARG A 393 -0.20 -32.12 4.71
CA ARG A 393 -1.60 -31.83 4.38
C ARG A 393 -1.74 -30.66 3.41
N ALA A 394 -0.87 -29.65 3.49
CA ALA A 394 -0.91 -28.53 2.56
C ALA A 394 -0.70 -28.96 1.11
N THR A 395 0.31 -29.80 0.86
CA THR A 395 0.59 -30.33 -0.48
C THR A 395 -0.59 -31.16 -1.01
N THR A 396 -1.17 -32.02 -0.17
CA THR A 396 -2.33 -32.85 -0.55
C THR A 396 -3.56 -32.00 -0.88
N VAL A 397 -3.88 -31.00 -0.06
CA VAL A 397 -5.01 -30.12 -0.30
C VAL A 397 -4.76 -29.26 -1.55
N MET A 398 -3.54 -28.78 -1.75
CA MET A 398 -3.16 -28.03 -2.96
C MET A 398 -3.38 -28.86 -4.23
N GLY A 399 -3.03 -30.15 -4.23
CA GLY A 399 -3.33 -31.06 -5.34
C GLY A 399 -4.82 -31.15 -5.68
N ALA A 400 -5.68 -31.26 -4.68
CA ALA A 400 -7.13 -31.29 -4.89
C ALA A 400 -7.66 -29.97 -5.45
N VAL A 401 -7.11 -28.84 -4.99
CA VAL A 401 -7.45 -27.50 -5.48
C VAL A 401 -7.06 -27.32 -6.94
N MET A 402 -5.81 -27.64 -7.29
CA MET A 402 -5.29 -27.52 -8.66
C MET A 402 -6.11 -28.36 -9.65
N SER A 403 -6.52 -29.56 -9.24
CA SER A 403 -7.41 -30.39 -10.07
C SER A 403 -8.78 -29.73 -10.32
N ARG A 404 -9.30 -28.94 -9.38
CA ARG A 404 -10.56 -28.21 -9.55
C ARG A 404 -10.40 -26.99 -10.45
N VAL A 405 -9.28 -26.25 -10.35
CA VAL A 405 -8.97 -25.11 -11.23
C VAL A 405 -8.83 -25.54 -12.70
N LEU A 406 -8.32 -26.75 -12.95
CA LEU A 406 -8.30 -27.31 -14.29
C LEU A 406 -9.69 -27.74 -14.78
N GLN A 407 -10.61 -28.10 -13.88
CA GLN A 407 -11.98 -28.59 -14.19
C GLN A 407 -13.02 -27.49 -14.42
N THR A 408 -12.75 -26.24 -14.06
CA THR A 408 -13.64 -25.12 -14.41
C THR A 408 -13.51 -24.84 -15.91
N THR A 409 -14.21 -25.64 -16.70
CA THR A 409 -14.42 -25.52 -18.14
C THR A 409 -15.89 -25.21 -18.39
N GLY A 410 -16.29 -23.99 -18.02
CA GLY A 410 -17.56 -23.39 -18.43
C GLY A 410 -17.27 -22.08 -19.17
N LYS A 411 -17.99 -21.83 -20.26
CA LYS A 411 -17.95 -20.53 -20.97
C LYS A 411 -18.33 -19.43 -19.96
N GLY A 412 -17.33 -18.73 -19.43
CA GLY A 412 -17.50 -17.64 -18.45
C GLY A 412 -16.39 -17.48 -17.39
N GLU A 413 -15.55 -18.49 -17.13
CA GLU A 413 -14.70 -18.48 -15.92
C GLU A 413 -13.17 -18.35 -16.14
N GLY A 414 -12.75 -17.53 -17.11
CA GLY A 414 -11.50 -16.73 -17.11
C GLY A 414 -10.12 -17.37 -16.84
N HIS A 415 -9.07 -16.57 -17.01
CA HIS A 415 -7.70 -16.91 -16.60
C HIS A 415 -7.61 -17.02 -15.06
N HIS A 416 -6.70 -17.84 -14.52
CA HIS A 416 -6.53 -18.04 -13.08
C HIS A 416 -5.19 -17.53 -12.58
N TRP A 417 -5.20 -16.85 -11.43
CA TRP A 417 -4.00 -16.35 -10.77
C TRP A 417 -3.87 -17.01 -9.40
N ILE A 418 -2.90 -17.92 -9.24
CA ILE A 418 -2.74 -18.70 -8.02
C ILE A 418 -1.51 -18.23 -7.26
N VAL A 419 -1.75 -17.67 -6.08
CA VAL A 419 -0.71 -17.33 -5.11
C VAL A 419 -0.71 -18.37 -4.01
N ALA A 420 0.43 -19.01 -3.77
CA ALA A 420 0.56 -19.95 -2.65
C ALA A 420 1.95 -19.87 -2.02
N PRO A 421 2.14 -20.35 -0.78
CA PRO A 421 3.41 -20.21 -0.07
C PRO A 421 4.56 -20.92 -0.77
N GLU A 422 5.79 -20.44 -0.55
CA GLU A 422 6.98 -21.03 -1.15
C GLU A 422 7.14 -22.51 -0.81
N GLY A 423 7.52 -23.31 -1.80
CA GLY A 423 7.85 -24.72 -1.61
C GLY A 423 6.65 -25.67 -1.49
N ILE A 424 5.41 -25.19 -1.57
CA ILE A 424 4.19 -26.04 -1.47
C ILE A 424 3.96 -26.98 -2.68
N SER A 425 4.91 -27.03 -3.63
CA SER A 425 4.88 -27.94 -4.79
C SER A 425 3.73 -27.67 -5.78
N LYS A 426 3.40 -26.40 -6.04
CA LYS A 426 2.36 -25.96 -7.00
C LYS A 426 2.43 -26.69 -8.35
N SER A 427 3.57 -26.63 -9.03
CA SER A 427 3.76 -27.19 -10.38
C SER A 427 3.60 -28.72 -10.37
N ARG A 428 4.14 -29.42 -9.36
CA ARG A 428 3.98 -30.87 -9.19
C ARG A 428 2.52 -31.27 -8.92
N SER A 429 1.81 -30.51 -8.09
CA SER A 429 0.36 -30.70 -7.88
C SER A 429 -0.43 -30.57 -9.19
N LEU A 430 -0.04 -29.63 -10.06
CA LEU A 430 -0.64 -29.47 -11.37
C LEU A 430 -0.30 -30.63 -12.32
N PHE A 431 0.95 -31.12 -12.31
CA PHE A 431 1.36 -32.29 -13.08
C PHE A 431 0.48 -33.51 -12.77
N SER A 432 0.30 -33.83 -11.49
CA SER A 432 -0.56 -34.94 -11.07
C SER A 432 -2.01 -34.76 -11.52
N ALA A 433 -2.51 -33.53 -11.52
CA ALA A 433 -3.86 -33.23 -11.96
C ALA A 433 -4.03 -33.41 -13.49
N ILE A 434 -3.08 -32.96 -14.29
CA ILE A 434 -3.06 -33.13 -15.75
C ILE A 434 -2.95 -34.61 -16.11
N ILE A 435 -2.03 -35.35 -15.50
CA ILE A 435 -1.83 -36.79 -15.74
C ILE A 435 -3.12 -37.55 -15.45
N ARG A 436 -3.74 -37.32 -14.29
CA ARG A 436 -4.98 -37.99 -13.89
C ARG A 436 -6.15 -37.71 -14.85
N LYS A 437 -6.14 -36.58 -15.54
CA LYS A 437 -7.20 -36.13 -16.46
C LYS A 437 -6.87 -36.38 -17.93
N GLN A 438 -5.65 -36.79 -18.25
CA GLN A 438 -5.14 -36.91 -19.63
C GLN A 438 -5.37 -35.64 -20.46
N GLN A 439 -5.23 -34.47 -19.84
CA GLN A 439 -5.44 -33.19 -20.53
C GLN A 439 -4.25 -32.86 -21.43
N GLY A 440 -4.49 -32.58 -22.71
CA GLY A 440 -3.49 -32.14 -23.69
C GLY A 440 -3.49 -30.65 -23.96
N GLY A 441 -2.58 -30.22 -24.84
CA GLY A 441 -2.51 -28.82 -25.29
C GLY A 441 -2.06 -27.87 -24.19
N VAL A 442 -1.20 -28.34 -23.27
CA VAL A 442 -0.71 -27.54 -22.14
C VAL A 442 0.74 -27.12 -22.38
N MET A 443 1.02 -25.84 -22.19
CA MET A 443 2.38 -25.30 -22.18
C MET A 443 2.74 -24.85 -20.78
N PHE A 444 3.92 -25.24 -20.29
CA PHE A 444 4.52 -24.74 -19.08
C PHE A 444 5.67 -23.80 -19.43
N ALA A 445 5.59 -22.57 -18.92
CA ALA A 445 6.61 -21.55 -19.08
C ALA A 445 7.29 -21.26 -17.73
N PHE A 446 8.62 -21.26 -17.74
CA PHE A 446 9.45 -21.01 -16.56
C PHE A 446 10.44 -19.86 -16.78
N SER A 447 11.04 -19.37 -15.70
CA SER A 447 12.02 -18.28 -15.74
C SER A 447 13.36 -18.65 -16.39
N SER A 448 13.74 -19.93 -16.39
CA SER A 448 15.02 -20.40 -16.94
C SER A 448 14.91 -21.75 -17.66
N TYR A 449 15.83 -22.00 -18.59
CA TYR A 449 15.90 -23.28 -19.31
C TYR A 449 16.25 -24.46 -18.39
N ASP A 450 17.10 -24.24 -17.38
CA ASP A 450 17.49 -25.29 -16.44
C ASP A 450 16.29 -25.74 -15.59
N THR A 451 15.51 -24.78 -15.07
CA THR A 451 14.27 -25.08 -14.35
C THR A 451 13.25 -25.76 -15.25
N ALA A 452 13.08 -25.29 -16.49
CA ALA A 452 12.16 -25.90 -17.44
C ALA A 452 12.56 -27.34 -17.78
N ARG A 453 13.86 -27.64 -17.90
CA ARG A 453 14.39 -28.99 -18.16
C ARG A 453 14.16 -29.91 -16.96
N GLU A 454 14.52 -29.49 -15.74
CA GLU A 454 14.28 -30.24 -14.50
C GLU A 454 12.79 -30.60 -14.37
N LYS A 455 11.91 -29.64 -14.64
CA LYS A 455 10.45 -29.83 -14.56
C LYS A 455 9.91 -30.73 -15.66
N CYS A 456 10.48 -30.67 -16.86
CA CYS A 456 10.16 -31.58 -17.96
C CYS A 456 10.51 -33.03 -17.60
N GLU A 457 11.69 -33.26 -17.01
CA GLU A 457 12.14 -34.58 -16.56
C GLU A 457 11.28 -35.10 -15.40
N GLU A 458 10.95 -34.24 -14.43
CA GLU A 458 10.03 -34.58 -13.34
C GLU A 458 8.66 -35.00 -13.88
N PHE A 459 8.09 -34.26 -14.83
CA PHE A 459 6.82 -34.61 -15.46
C PHE A 459 6.91 -35.94 -16.22
N ARG A 460 7.98 -36.15 -17.00
CA ARG A 460 8.21 -37.40 -17.75
C ARG A 460 8.28 -38.60 -16.82
N ALA A 461 8.97 -38.49 -15.69
CA ALA A 461 9.05 -39.55 -14.69
C ALA A 461 7.69 -39.89 -14.08
N LEU A 462 6.81 -38.89 -13.89
CA LEU A 462 5.48 -39.07 -13.33
C LEU A 462 4.45 -39.59 -14.34
N ALA A 463 4.54 -39.12 -15.59
CA ALA A 463 3.56 -39.38 -16.63
C ALA A 463 3.80 -40.69 -17.38
N GLY A 464 5.05 -41.16 -17.43
CA GLY A 464 5.44 -42.30 -18.26
C GLY A 464 5.18 -42.02 -19.74
N ASP A 465 4.63 -43.00 -20.45
CA ASP A 465 4.41 -42.93 -21.91
C ASP A 465 3.03 -42.35 -22.32
N GLN A 466 2.32 -41.72 -21.38
CA GLN A 466 0.93 -41.26 -21.59
C GLN A 466 0.81 -40.01 -22.48
N PHE A 467 1.88 -39.23 -22.65
CA PHE A 467 1.85 -37.92 -23.31
C PHE A 467 3.00 -37.77 -24.29
N ASN A 468 2.79 -36.91 -25.29
CA ASN A 468 3.88 -36.33 -26.05
C ASN A 468 4.48 -35.18 -25.23
N ILE A 469 5.72 -35.33 -24.76
CA ILE A 469 6.37 -34.36 -23.87
C ILE A 469 7.55 -33.70 -24.59
N LEU A 470 7.41 -32.43 -24.94
CA LEU A 470 8.44 -31.65 -25.61
C LEU A 470 9.09 -30.63 -24.67
N PHE A 471 10.42 -30.53 -24.73
CA PHE A 471 11.17 -29.41 -24.20
C PHE A 471 11.57 -28.50 -25.36
N VAL A 472 11.01 -27.30 -25.41
CA VAL A 472 11.15 -26.39 -26.55
C VAL A 472 12.09 -25.26 -26.18
N GLU A 473 13.25 -25.25 -26.82
CA GLU A 473 14.21 -24.15 -26.75
C GLU A 473 13.88 -23.05 -27.79
N SER A 474 14.37 -21.83 -27.58
CA SER A 474 14.33 -20.82 -28.64
C SER A 474 15.31 -21.19 -29.74
N ALA A 475 15.02 -20.82 -30.99
CA ALA A 475 15.94 -21.03 -32.11
C ALA A 475 17.34 -20.43 -31.84
N THR A 476 17.40 -19.29 -31.14
CA THR A 476 18.67 -18.68 -30.72
C THR A 476 19.42 -19.53 -29.69
N ARG A 477 18.73 -20.22 -28.78
CA ARG A 477 19.38 -21.11 -27.81
C ARG A 477 19.89 -22.38 -28.48
N VAL A 478 19.10 -22.99 -29.37
CA VAL A 478 19.54 -24.14 -30.18
C VAL A 478 20.79 -23.78 -30.98
N TYR A 479 20.80 -22.59 -31.59
CA TYR A 479 21.96 -22.05 -32.28
C TYR A 479 23.20 -21.94 -31.39
N GLN A 480 23.07 -21.33 -30.20
CA GLN A 480 24.18 -21.20 -29.25
C GLN A 480 24.74 -22.56 -28.82
N ASN A 481 23.86 -23.52 -28.54
CA ASN A 481 24.26 -24.89 -28.16
C ASN A 481 25.01 -25.57 -29.30
N PHE A 482 24.51 -25.44 -30.54
CA PHE A 482 25.18 -25.98 -31.74
C PHE A 482 26.57 -25.37 -31.92
N CYS A 483 26.69 -24.04 -31.84
CA CYS A 483 27.98 -23.37 -31.95
C CYS A 483 28.97 -23.84 -30.88
N GLY A 484 28.54 -23.89 -29.62
CA GLY A 484 29.37 -24.36 -28.51
C GLY A 484 29.84 -25.80 -28.68
N ALA A 485 28.95 -26.72 -29.08
CA ALA A 485 29.27 -28.13 -29.29
C ALA A 485 30.23 -28.36 -30.48
N ASN A 486 30.23 -27.49 -31.48
CA ASN A 486 31.07 -27.59 -32.66
C ASN A 486 32.29 -26.65 -32.63
N GLY A 487 32.54 -25.97 -31.51
CA GLY A 487 33.64 -25.01 -31.37
C GLY A 487 33.53 -23.79 -32.31
N LEU A 488 32.32 -23.48 -32.79
CA LEU A 488 32.05 -22.34 -33.65
C LEU A 488 31.75 -21.10 -32.81
N ALA A 489 32.21 -19.93 -33.27
CA ALA A 489 31.79 -18.66 -32.69
C ALA A 489 30.35 -18.33 -33.11
N THR A 490 29.58 -17.76 -32.17
CA THR A 490 28.26 -17.20 -32.50
C THR A 490 28.40 -15.94 -33.35
N ILE A 491 27.54 -15.78 -34.37
CA ILE A 491 27.58 -14.65 -35.29
C ILE A 491 27.32 -13.37 -34.52
N SER A 492 28.28 -12.46 -34.60
CA SER A 492 28.21 -11.13 -34.03
C SER A 492 27.23 -10.25 -34.79
N GLN A 493 26.75 -9.19 -34.13
CA GLN A 493 25.88 -8.19 -34.77
C GLN A 493 26.56 -7.52 -35.98
N GLY A 494 27.89 -7.34 -35.94
CA GLY A 494 28.67 -6.80 -37.06
C GLY A 494 28.68 -7.72 -38.28
N GLU A 495 28.72 -9.04 -38.07
CA GLU A 495 28.65 -10.03 -39.16
C GLU A 495 27.25 -10.11 -39.77
N LEU A 496 26.20 -10.03 -38.96
CA LEU A 496 24.81 -9.94 -39.45
C LEU A 496 24.63 -8.71 -40.35
N ILE A 497 25.23 -7.57 -39.96
CA ILE A 497 25.22 -6.33 -40.74
C ILE A 497 25.95 -6.51 -42.08
N LYS A 498 27.16 -7.08 -42.07
CA LYS A 498 27.94 -7.33 -43.29
C LYS A 498 27.23 -8.28 -44.25
N ALA A 499 26.48 -9.24 -43.73
CA ALA A 499 25.68 -10.19 -44.51
C ALA A 499 24.37 -9.60 -45.06
N GLY A 500 24.04 -8.34 -44.75
CA GLY A 500 22.76 -7.74 -45.14
C GLY A 500 21.57 -8.53 -44.61
N ALA A 501 21.66 -9.04 -43.38
CA ALA A 501 20.63 -9.88 -42.80
C ALA A 501 19.42 -9.05 -42.36
N TYR A 502 18.20 -9.55 -42.56
CA TYR A 502 16.95 -8.91 -42.09
C TYR A 502 16.74 -9.09 -40.59
N ASN A 503 17.05 -10.30 -40.11
CA ASN A 503 16.98 -10.70 -38.72
C ASN A 503 18.10 -11.72 -38.44
N ARG A 504 18.21 -12.14 -37.17
CA ARG A 504 19.27 -13.07 -36.77
C ARG A 504 19.17 -14.43 -37.48
N MET A 505 17.97 -14.97 -37.70
CA MET A 505 17.79 -16.26 -38.40
C MET A 505 18.21 -16.20 -39.87
N ASP A 506 17.84 -15.13 -40.59
CA ASP A 506 18.29 -14.87 -41.96
C ASP A 506 19.82 -14.74 -42.03
N GLY A 507 20.43 -14.08 -41.05
CA GLY A 507 21.87 -13.98 -40.96
C GLY A 507 22.56 -15.31 -40.65
N ILE A 508 21.98 -16.15 -39.77
CA ILE A 508 22.48 -17.51 -39.54
C ILE A 508 22.38 -18.33 -40.83
N ALA A 509 21.27 -18.25 -41.57
CA ALA A 509 21.11 -18.95 -42.85
C ALA A 509 22.16 -18.55 -43.90
N LYS A 510 22.53 -17.26 -43.95
CA LYS A 510 23.52 -16.72 -44.90
C LYS A 510 24.97 -17.01 -44.50
N VAL A 511 25.31 -16.88 -43.22
CA VAL A 511 26.70 -16.90 -42.73
C VAL A 511 27.12 -18.28 -42.21
N GLN A 512 26.20 -19.02 -41.59
CA GLN A 512 26.43 -20.36 -41.02
C GLN A 512 25.28 -21.32 -41.42
N PRO A 513 25.16 -21.67 -42.71
CA PRO A 513 24.04 -22.46 -43.22
C PRO A 513 23.92 -23.86 -42.59
N GLU A 514 25.03 -24.44 -42.14
CA GLU A 514 25.06 -25.67 -41.36
C GLU A 514 24.37 -25.53 -40.00
N ALA A 515 24.60 -24.42 -39.29
CA ALA A 515 23.91 -24.13 -38.04
C ALA A 515 22.41 -23.90 -38.28
N HIS A 516 22.04 -23.21 -39.37
CA HIS A 516 20.66 -23.04 -39.77
C HIS A 516 19.93 -24.37 -40.02
N ARG A 517 20.56 -25.28 -40.78
CA ARG A 517 20.03 -26.64 -41.00
C ARG A 517 19.92 -27.43 -39.70
N ALA A 518 20.88 -27.30 -38.79
CA ALA A 518 20.81 -27.96 -37.49
C ALA A 518 19.65 -27.45 -36.62
N ILE A 519 19.35 -26.15 -36.67
CA ILE A 519 18.20 -25.57 -35.97
C ILE A 519 16.89 -26.13 -36.53
N ILE A 520 16.71 -26.13 -37.86
CA ILE A 520 15.51 -26.70 -38.50
C ILE A 520 15.37 -28.19 -38.17
N GLY A 521 16.45 -28.95 -38.36
CA GLY A 521 16.46 -30.38 -38.08
C GLY A 521 16.16 -30.71 -36.62
N HIS A 522 16.59 -29.88 -35.67
CA HIS A 522 16.26 -30.04 -34.25
C HIS A 522 14.74 -30.02 -34.01
N PHE A 523 14.03 -29.02 -34.55
CA PHE A 523 12.58 -28.92 -34.37
C PHE A 523 11.80 -29.93 -35.22
N GLU A 524 12.26 -30.24 -36.43
CA GLU A 524 11.66 -31.28 -37.26
C GLU A 524 11.77 -32.66 -36.61
N ASN A 525 12.90 -32.98 -35.97
CA ASN A 525 13.06 -34.22 -35.21
C ASN A 525 12.07 -34.27 -34.03
N GLN A 526 11.95 -33.19 -33.25
CA GLN A 526 10.96 -33.12 -32.17
C GLN A 526 9.52 -33.30 -32.67
N LYS A 527 9.19 -32.75 -33.85
CA LYS A 527 7.89 -32.92 -34.49
C LYS A 527 7.66 -34.37 -34.91
N ASN A 528 8.67 -35.02 -35.49
CA ASN A 528 8.59 -36.40 -35.97
C ASN A 528 8.49 -37.43 -34.82
N GLU A 529 8.97 -37.08 -33.63
CA GLU A 529 8.86 -37.90 -32.41
C GLU A 529 7.45 -37.87 -31.79
N LEU A 530 6.54 -36.99 -32.25
CA LEU A 530 5.18 -36.89 -31.75
C LEU A 530 4.35 -38.10 -32.18
N ALA A 531 3.96 -38.95 -31.21
CA ALA A 531 3.09 -40.07 -31.46
C ALA A 531 1.64 -39.62 -31.69
N SER A 532 1.01 -40.15 -32.74
CA SER A 532 -0.41 -39.87 -33.03
C SER A 532 -1.32 -40.30 -31.87
N GLY A 533 -2.29 -39.46 -31.53
CA GLY A 533 -3.30 -39.74 -30.49
C GLY A 533 -2.86 -39.48 -29.04
N LYS A 534 -1.59 -39.16 -28.77
CA LYS A 534 -1.14 -38.78 -27.43
C LYS A 534 -1.31 -37.27 -27.18
N PRO A 535 -1.78 -36.84 -26.00
CA PRO A 535 -1.90 -35.42 -25.69
C PRO A 535 -0.52 -34.75 -25.60
N LEU A 536 -0.39 -33.54 -26.13
CA LEU A 536 0.86 -32.78 -26.15
C LEU A 536 1.03 -31.91 -24.90
N ILE A 537 2.23 -31.96 -24.31
CA ILE A 537 2.68 -31.09 -23.23
C ILE A 537 4.01 -30.44 -23.64
N ILE A 538 4.10 -29.11 -23.56
CA ILE A 538 5.30 -28.34 -23.87
C ILE A 538 5.90 -27.76 -22.59
N PHE A 539 7.21 -27.88 -22.44
CA PHE A 539 8.00 -27.20 -21.41
C PHE A 539 8.93 -26.19 -22.08
N THR A 540 8.89 -24.92 -21.66
CA THR A 540 9.70 -23.85 -22.23
C THR A 540 9.93 -22.71 -21.24
N VAL A 541 10.51 -21.60 -21.70
CA VAL A 541 10.76 -20.39 -20.90
C VAL A 541 9.77 -19.27 -21.22
N HIS A 542 9.60 -18.31 -20.31
CA HIS A 542 8.69 -17.16 -20.47
C HIS A 542 8.88 -16.47 -21.82
N ALA A 543 10.12 -16.15 -22.19
CA ALA A 543 10.42 -15.46 -23.44
C ALA A 543 9.94 -16.20 -24.70
N VAL A 544 9.92 -17.54 -24.70
CA VAL A 544 9.40 -18.34 -25.82
C VAL A 544 7.88 -18.36 -25.80
N ALA A 545 7.27 -18.53 -24.62
CA ALA A 545 5.82 -18.52 -24.46
C ALA A 545 5.19 -17.16 -24.82
N HIS A 546 5.81 -16.06 -24.39
CA HIS A 546 5.34 -14.70 -24.68
C HIS A 546 5.41 -14.33 -26.15
N ASN A 547 6.32 -14.94 -26.89
CA ASN A 547 6.46 -14.74 -28.32
C ASN A 547 5.89 -15.93 -29.11
N TRP A 548 5.08 -16.79 -28.50
CA TRP A 548 4.69 -18.07 -29.09
C TRP A 548 4.06 -17.90 -30.46
N THR A 549 3.13 -16.95 -30.59
CA THR A 549 2.43 -16.61 -31.83
C THR A 549 3.40 -16.28 -32.97
N TYR A 550 4.52 -15.64 -32.66
CA TYR A 550 5.53 -15.16 -33.61
C TYR A 550 6.82 -15.99 -33.62
N SER A 551 6.92 -17.02 -32.79
CA SER A 551 8.16 -17.77 -32.60
C SER A 551 8.45 -18.69 -33.78
N ASP A 552 9.72 -18.72 -34.21
CA ASP A 552 10.17 -19.68 -35.21
C ASP A 552 9.98 -21.13 -34.73
N ALA A 553 10.10 -21.36 -33.42
CA ALA A 553 9.86 -22.67 -32.81
C ALA A 553 8.43 -23.18 -33.09
N ARG A 554 7.39 -22.35 -32.91
CA ARG A 554 6.01 -22.71 -33.25
C ARG A 554 5.85 -23.08 -34.72
N ARG A 555 6.45 -22.29 -35.61
CA ARG A 555 6.40 -22.53 -37.07
C ARG A 555 7.05 -23.84 -37.45
N PHE A 556 8.25 -24.12 -36.95
CA PHE A 556 8.97 -25.36 -37.23
C PHE A 556 8.27 -26.60 -36.64
N LEU A 557 7.60 -26.46 -35.49
CA LEU A 557 6.81 -27.53 -34.88
C LEU A 557 5.47 -27.79 -35.60
N GLY A 558 5.10 -26.99 -36.61
CA GLY A 558 3.84 -27.16 -37.35
C GLY A 558 2.61 -26.61 -36.62
N GLU A 559 2.78 -25.54 -35.84
CA GLU A 559 1.71 -24.80 -35.15
C GLU A 559 0.81 -25.66 -34.24
N PRO A 560 1.37 -26.34 -33.22
CA PRO A 560 0.54 -27.14 -32.33
C PRO A 560 -0.46 -26.26 -31.56
N VAL A 561 -1.66 -26.79 -31.37
CA VAL A 561 -2.73 -26.11 -30.62
C VAL A 561 -2.42 -26.16 -29.13
N ILE A 562 -2.32 -24.99 -28.51
CA ILE A 562 -2.11 -24.82 -27.07
C ILE A 562 -3.36 -24.19 -26.48
N GLU A 563 -4.06 -24.95 -25.65
CA GLU A 563 -5.30 -24.52 -25.00
C GLU A 563 -5.02 -23.79 -23.69
N THR A 564 -4.02 -24.25 -22.93
CA THR A 564 -3.69 -23.72 -21.60
C THR A 564 -2.21 -23.40 -21.49
N LEU A 565 -1.89 -22.15 -21.16
CA LEU A 565 -0.57 -21.74 -20.70
C LEU A 565 -0.53 -21.75 -19.18
N VAL A 566 0.44 -22.45 -18.62
CA VAL A 566 0.81 -22.39 -17.20
C VAL A 566 2.08 -21.55 -17.10
N HIS A 567 1.98 -20.40 -16.45
CA HIS A 567 3.08 -19.46 -16.28
C HIS A 567 3.56 -19.51 -14.82
N ASP A 568 4.78 -19.98 -14.58
CA ASP A 568 5.33 -20.17 -13.22
C ASP A 568 6.30 -19.05 -12.84
N GLU A 569 6.18 -18.53 -11.62
CA GLU A 569 7.04 -17.46 -11.10
C GLU A 569 7.01 -16.15 -11.90
N ILE A 570 5.80 -15.70 -12.29
CA ILE A 570 5.58 -14.44 -13.01
C ILE A 570 6.19 -13.22 -12.30
N SER A 571 6.73 -12.30 -13.09
CA SER A 571 7.30 -11.02 -12.68
C SER A 571 6.44 -9.83 -13.13
N VAL A 572 6.78 -8.61 -12.71
CA VAL A 572 6.03 -7.41 -13.12
C VAL A 572 6.31 -7.09 -14.59
N GLU A 573 7.53 -7.36 -15.05
CA GLU A 573 8.01 -7.14 -16.42
C GLU A 573 7.34 -8.08 -17.44
N ASP A 574 6.83 -9.22 -16.95
CA ASP A 574 5.99 -10.13 -17.73
C ASP A 574 4.57 -9.57 -17.92
N ILE A 575 4.10 -8.67 -17.06
CA ILE A 575 2.76 -8.06 -17.11
C ILE A 575 2.80 -6.73 -17.84
N LEU A 576 3.83 -5.92 -17.55
CA LEU A 576 3.94 -4.53 -17.98
C LEU A 576 5.15 -4.33 -18.88
N LEU A 577 4.93 -3.50 -19.90
CA LEU A 577 5.98 -2.81 -20.62
C LEU A 577 6.08 -1.38 -20.06
N VAL A 578 7.29 -0.97 -19.71
CA VAL A 578 7.55 0.30 -19.02
C VAL A 578 8.67 1.04 -19.73
N ALA A 579 8.51 2.35 -19.90
CA ALA A 579 9.53 3.26 -20.40
C ALA A 579 9.49 4.57 -19.61
N ILE A 580 10.65 5.18 -19.37
CA ILE A 580 10.71 6.58 -18.92
C ILE A 580 10.58 7.54 -20.10
N GLU A 581 10.29 8.81 -19.84
CA GLU A 581 10.08 9.84 -20.87
C GLU A 581 11.15 9.88 -21.96
N ASN A 582 12.43 9.88 -21.59
CA ASN A 582 13.51 9.87 -22.57
C ASN A 582 13.51 8.59 -23.42
N GLU A 583 13.27 7.42 -22.84
CA GLU A 583 13.23 6.14 -23.57
C GLU A 583 12.05 6.08 -24.53
N LYS A 584 10.88 6.54 -24.09
CA LYS A 584 9.69 6.64 -24.92
C LYS A 584 9.90 7.60 -26.09
N ALA A 585 10.54 8.74 -25.86
CA ALA A 585 10.88 9.70 -26.91
C ALA A 585 11.84 9.11 -27.95
N VAL A 586 12.82 8.28 -27.54
CA VAL A 586 13.68 7.56 -28.50
C VAL A 586 12.87 6.58 -29.33
N ALA A 587 12.02 5.77 -28.71
CA ALA A 587 11.20 4.78 -29.40
C ALA A 587 10.24 5.44 -30.40
N ASP A 588 9.57 6.52 -30.00
CA ASP A 588 8.63 7.27 -30.84
C ASP A 588 9.34 7.94 -32.01
N ALA A 589 10.50 8.54 -31.77
CA ALA A 589 11.30 9.13 -32.84
C ALA A 589 11.81 8.07 -33.82
N TYR A 590 12.09 6.85 -33.34
CA TYR A 590 12.52 5.73 -34.17
C TYR A 590 11.38 5.17 -35.02
N GLU A 591 10.20 4.96 -34.44
CA GLU A 591 9.02 4.47 -35.17
C GLU A 591 8.47 5.50 -36.17
N SER A 592 8.43 6.78 -35.80
CA SER A 592 7.88 7.85 -36.64
C SER A 592 8.82 8.36 -37.74
N HIS A 593 10.08 7.90 -37.76
CA HIS A 593 11.04 8.35 -38.77
C HIS A 593 10.59 7.90 -40.18
N ALA A 594 10.68 8.79 -41.18
CA ALA A 594 10.21 8.49 -42.55
C ALA A 594 10.87 7.23 -43.15
N ASP A 595 12.15 7.02 -42.84
CA ASP A 595 12.95 5.87 -43.26
C ASP A 595 12.70 4.59 -42.45
N PHE A 596 11.86 4.62 -41.41
CA PHE A 596 11.55 3.42 -40.63
C PHE A 596 10.60 2.50 -41.41
N ARG A 597 11.00 1.23 -41.49
CA ARG A 597 10.14 0.11 -41.87
C ARG A 597 10.60 -1.17 -41.18
N CYS A 598 9.65 -2.00 -40.76
CA CYS A 598 9.93 -3.27 -40.09
C CYS A 598 10.60 -4.32 -41.00
N ASP A 599 10.44 -4.20 -42.32
CA ASP A 599 10.98 -5.11 -43.33
C ASP A 599 12.39 -4.73 -43.81
N LEU A 600 12.96 -3.63 -43.31
CA LEU A 600 14.32 -3.24 -43.66
C LEU A 600 15.37 -4.20 -43.06
N PRO A 601 16.52 -4.36 -43.75
CA PRO A 601 17.67 -5.06 -43.21
C PRO A 601 18.06 -4.54 -41.82
N LEU A 602 18.55 -5.46 -40.97
CA LEU A 602 18.95 -5.16 -39.60
C LEU A 602 19.98 -4.02 -39.55
N CYS A 603 20.87 -3.94 -40.54
CA CYS A 603 21.87 -2.87 -40.63
C CYS A 603 21.23 -1.48 -40.81
N SER A 604 20.26 -1.34 -41.69
CA SER A 604 19.56 -0.07 -41.92
C SER A 604 18.78 0.36 -40.68
N ARG A 605 18.12 -0.59 -40.01
CA ARG A 605 17.41 -0.34 -38.75
C ARG A 605 18.35 0.07 -37.61
N LEU A 606 19.49 -0.62 -37.45
CA LEU A 606 20.51 -0.25 -36.46
C LEU A 606 21.15 1.10 -36.72
N GLN A 607 21.44 1.43 -37.98
CA GLN A 607 21.99 2.73 -38.36
C GLN A 607 20.99 3.84 -38.05
N LEU A 608 19.71 3.64 -38.39
CA LEU A 608 18.64 4.57 -38.06
C LEU A 608 18.50 4.77 -36.55
N PHE A 609 18.44 3.67 -35.79
CA PHE A 609 18.40 3.72 -34.33
C PHE A 609 19.61 4.47 -33.74
N SER A 610 20.82 4.17 -34.21
CA SER A 610 22.05 4.83 -33.74
C SER A 610 22.03 6.32 -34.02
N LYS A 611 21.56 6.73 -35.21
CA LYS A 611 21.40 8.14 -35.60
C LYS A 611 20.40 8.87 -34.69
N ILE A 612 19.31 8.20 -34.31
CA ILE A 612 18.28 8.77 -33.44
C ILE A 612 18.77 8.84 -31.99
N ARG A 613 19.33 7.74 -31.46
CA ARG A 613 19.86 7.68 -30.09
C ARG A 613 20.92 8.74 -29.82
N LEU A 614 21.80 8.99 -30.78
CA LEU A 614 22.83 10.04 -30.67
C LEU A 614 22.22 11.45 -30.59
N LYS A 615 21.07 11.70 -31.24
CA LYS A 615 20.39 13.00 -31.19
C LYS A 615 19.61 13.21 -29.90
N THR A 616 19.04 12.15 -29.33
CA THR A 616 18.13 12.20 -28.17
C THR A 616 18.83 11.93 -26.84
N GLY A 617 20.05 11.37 -26.84
CA GLY A 617 20.85 11.18 -25.62
C GLY A 617 20.40 10.02 -24.71
N GLY A 618 19.53 9.12 -25.20
CA GLY A 618 18.98 8.01 -24.41
C GLY A 618 19.95 6.84 -24.18
N LYS A 619 19.81 6.14 -23.04
CA LYS A 619 20.55 4.89 -22.69
C LYS A 619 19.92 3.60 -23.25
N LEU A 620 18.79 3.73 -23.95
CA LEU A 620 18.03 2.63 -24.52
C LEU A 620 18.92 1.78 -25.45
N THR A 621 18.84 0.45 -25.35
CA THR A 621 19.47 -0.45 -26.33
C THR A 621 18.60 -0.62 -27.57
N PHE A 622 19.17 -1.13 -28.66
CA PHE A 622 18.41 -1.39 -29.88
C PHE A 622 17.30 -2.41 -29.63
N GLU A 623 17.59 -3.47 -28.86
CA GLU A 623 16.63 -4.51 -28.51
C GLU A 623 15.47 -3.95 -27.67
N GLN A 624 15.77 -3.10 -26.69
CA GLN A 624 14.73 -2.46 -25.88
C GLN A 624 13.84 -1.56 -26.73
N CYS A 625 14.44 -0.76 -27.64
CA CYS A 625 13.70 0.07 -28.58
C CYS A 625 12.79 -0.77 -29.49
N GLU A 626 13.30 -1.87 -30.02
CA GLU A 626 12.53 -2.79 -30.85
C GLU A 626 11.37 -3.43 -30.07
N THR A 627 11.55 -3.74 -28.78
CA THR A 627 10.45 -4.22 -27.94
C THR A 627 9.39 -3.13 -27.73
N LEU A 628 9.81 -1.90 -27.44
CA LEU A 628 8.90 -0.76 -27.24
C LEU A 628 8.05 -0.44 -28.48
N VAL A 629 8.60 -0.65 -29.68
CA VAL A 629 7.92 -0.36 -30.95
C VAL A 629 7.07 -1.54 -31.45
N LYS A 630 7.43 -2.79 -31.09
CA LYS A 630 6.68 -3.97 -31.55
C LYS A 630 5.38 -4.20 -30.81
N GLU A 631 5.35 -3.91 -29.52
CA GLU A 631 4.18 -4.12 -28.67
C GLU A 631 3.12 -3.09 -29.01
N ARG A 632 1.97 -3.54 -29.50
CA ARG A 632 0.89 -2.64 -29.91
C ARG A 632 -0.01 -2.39 -28.72
N GLY A 633 -0.22 -1.13 -28.35
CA GLY A 633 -1.11 -0.84 -27.24
C GLY A 633 -1.16 0.62 -26.85
N VAL A 634 -2.05 0.89 -25.90
CA VAL A 634 -2.27 2.24 -25.39
C VAL A 634 -1.33 2.48 -24.23
N TRP A 635 -0.41 3.40 -24.43
CA TRP A 635 0.48 3.89 -23.38
C TRP A 635 -0.29 4.77 -22.40
N GLN A 636 -0.19 4.42 -21.12
CA GLN A 636 -0.66 5.23 -20.01
C GLN A 636 0.50 6.05 -19.45
N THR A 637 0.32 7.36 -19.29
CA THR A 637 1.26 8.21 -18.56
C THR A 637 1.01 8.12 -17.06
N VAL A 638 2.06 7.84 -16.29
CA VAL A 638 2.04 7.70 -14.83
C VAL A 638 3.03 8.70 -14.24
N GLN A 639 2.54 9.57 -13.37
CA GLN A 639 3.37 10.48 -12.60
C GLN A 639 3.68 9.84 -11.25
N ALA A 640 4.92 9.34 -11.11
CA ALA A 640 5.39 8.82 -9.83
C ALA A 640 5.62 9.97 -8.85
N LYS A 641 5.39 9.72 -7.57
CA LYS A 641 5.67 10.67 -6.47
C LYS A 641 6.38 9.92 -5.36
N ASN A 642 7.29 10.61 -4.68
CA ASN A 642 7.92 10.05 -3.49
C ASN A 642 6.87 9.87 -2.38
N ASN A 643 6.56 8.63 -2.01
CA ASN A 643 5.69 8.32 -0.88
C ASN A 643 6.47 8.29 0.45
N CYS A 644 7.76 8.61 0.43
CA CYS A 644 8.67 8.64 1.57
C CYS A 644 8.74 7.29 2.31
N GLU A 645 8.66 6.17 1.57
CA GLU A 645 8.81 4.82 2.16
C GLU A 645 10.20 4.68 2.82
N TYR A 646 11.22 5.31 2.24
CA TYR A 646 12.50 5.63 2.90
C TYR A 646 12.49 7.11 3.30
N ASP A 647 12.75 7.44 4.58
CA ASP A 647 12.82 8.85 5.00
C ASP A 647 13.89 9.59 4.19
N ALA A 648 13.71 10.91 4.03
CA ALA A 648 14.78 11.78 3.55
C ALA A 648 16.02 11.61 4.44
N ARG A 649 17.21 11.49 3.82
CA ARG A 649 18.47 11.39 4.57
C ARG A 649 18.72 12.70 5.31
N GLU A 650 19.26 12.61 6.53
CA GLU A 650 19.59 13.76 7.40
C GLU A 650 20.52 14.81 6.75
N ASN A 651 21.18 14.48 5.63
CA ASN A 651 22.19 15.32 4.99
C ASN A 651 21.66 16.16 3.80
N GLY A 652 20.34 16.35 3.66
CA GLY A 652 19.74 17.30 2.72
C GLY A 652 19.71 16.89 1.24
N HIS A 653 20.33 15.78 0.85
CA HIS A 653 20.17 15.18 -0.48
C HIS A 653 19.31 13.90 -0.42
N ASP A 654 18.07 14.02 -0.86
CA ASP A 654 17.13 12.90 -0.99
C ASP A 654 17.27 12.24 -2.37
N ILE A 655 18.27 11.35 -2.50
CA ILE A 655 18.53 10.59 -3.74
C ILE A 655 17.31 9.77 -4.22
N TYR A 656 16.37 9.46 -3.33
CA TYR A 656 15.15 8.71 -3.65
C TYR A 656 14.04 9.67 -4.09
N GLY A 657 13.91 10.83 -3.44
CA GLY A 657 13.03 11.91 -3.86
C GLY A 657 13.34 12.43 -5.26
N ASP A 658 14.62 12.61 -5.57
CA ASP A 658 15.06 13.03 -6.91
C ASP A 658 14.74 11.98 -7.98
N ALA A 659 14.86 10.70 -7.65
CA ALA A 659 14.57 9.60 -8.57
C ALA A 659 13.05 9.34 -8.74
N ALA A 660 12.24 9.59 -7.71
CA ALA A 660 10.82 9.27 -7.70
C ALA A 660 9.96 10.23 -8.54
N ASN A 661 10.40 11.47 -8.76
CA ASN A 661 9.65 12.47 -9.53
C ASN A 661 9.94 12.35 -11.04
N GLN A 662 9.60 11.20 -11.62
CA GLN A 662 9.75 10.93 -13.05
C GLN A 662 8.40 10.64 -13.71
N THR A 663 8.30 11.02 -14.99
CA THR A 663 7.20 10.63 -15.85
C THR A 663 7.48 9.24 -16.43
N TRP A 664 6.54 8.32 -16.21
CA TRP A 664 6.61 6.96 -16.72
C TRP A 664 5.52 6.73 -17.76
N PHE A 665 5.81 5.89 -18.73
CA PHE A 665 4.89 5.37 -19.72
C PHE A 665 4.75 3.88 -19.49
N VAL A 666 3.51 3.41 -19.32
CA VAL A 666 3.21 2.02 -18.97
C VAL A 666 2.16 1.46 -19.93
N GLN A 667 2.38 0.24 -20.39
CA GLN A 667 1.45 -0.51 -21.24
C GLN A 667 1.36 -1.96 -20.75
N ASP A 668 0.18 -2.59 -20.90
CA ASP A 668 0.01 -4.02 -20.65
C ASP A 668 0.60 -4.86 -21.80
N ARG A 669 1.25 -5.97 -21.47
CA ARG A 669 1.85 -6.88 -22.47
C ARG A 669 0.79 -7.63 -23.28
N GLU A 670 0.99 -7.74 -24.60
CA GLU A 670 -0.02 -8.34 -25.48
C GLU A 670 -0.14 -9.86 -25.40
N TRP A 671 0.92 -10.57 -24.99
CA TRP A 671 0.94 -12.06 -24.97
C TRP A 671 -0.16 -12.68 -24.11
N LEU A 672 -0.73 -11.92 -23.17
CA LEU A 672 -1.88 -12.34 -22.36
C LEU A 672 -3.12 -12.68 -23.22
N ASN A 673 -3.17 -12.16 -24.46
CA ASN A 673 -4.25 -12.40 -25.41
C ASN A 673 -4.02 -13.62 -26.31
N ASP A 674 -2.83 -14.21 -26.32
CA ASP A 674 -2.45 -15.28 -27.26
C ASP A 674 -2.99 -16.67 -26.86
N PHE A 675 -3.48 -16.83 -25.63
CA PHE A 675 -3.86 -18.13 -25.07
C PHE A 675 -5.32 -18.15 -24.60
N GLY A 676 -6.03 -19.25 -24.90
CA GLY A 676 -7.43 -19.41 -24.50
C GLY A 676 -7.63 -19.49 -22.98
N LYS A 677 -6.69 -20.12 -22.25
CA LYS A 677 -6.65 -20.17 -20.79
C LYS A 677 -5.22 -19.92 -20.31
N ILE A 678 -5.07 -19.08 -19.28
CA ILE A 678 -3.79 -18.82 -18.62
C ILE A 678 -3.94 -19.17 -17.14
N VAL A 679 -3.02 -19.95 -16.61
CA VAL A 679 -2.90 -20.26 -15.19
C VAL A 679 -1.55 -19.74 -14.71
N VAL A 680 -1.58 -18.65 -13.95
CA VAL A 680 -0.39 -18.08 -13.34
C VAL A 680 -0.17 -18.74 -11.97
N LEU A 681 1.05 -19.18 -11.72
CA LEU A 681 1.50 -19.72 -10.44
C LEU A 681 2.56 -18.78 -9.86
N THR A 682 2.32 -18.19 -8.70
CA THR A 682 3.31 -17.33 -8.04
C THR A 682 3.33 -17.52 -6.53
N THR A 683 4.39 -17.03 -5.89
CA THR A 683 4.47 -16.85 -4.44
C THR A 683 4.53 -15.36 -4.07
N GLU A 684 4.67 -14.49 -5.08
CA GLU A 684 5.01 -13.08 -4.90
C GLU A 684 3.77 -12.19 -4.87
N ILE A 685 3.85 -11.17 -4.03
CA ILE A 685 2.75 -10.25 -3.76
C ILE A 685 2.79 -9.07 -4.70
N LYS A 686 3.97 -8.52 -4.99
CA LYS A 686 4.15 -7.41 -5.92
C LYS A 686 3.50 -7.66 -7.30
N PRO A 687 3.84 -8.73 -8.06
CA PRO A 687 3.18 -8.98 -9.35
C PRO A 687 1.68 -9.28 -9.18
N THR A 688 1.26 -9.89 -8.07
CA THR A 688 -0.15 -10.12 -7.76
C THR A 688 -0.91 -8.81 -7.57
N LEU A 689 -0.34 -7.83 -6.87
CA LEU A 689 -0.95 -6.52 -6.65
C LEU A 689 -1.08 -5.74 -7.97
N VAL A 690 -0.05 -5.79 -8.82
CA VAL A 690 -0.09 -5.19 -10.17
C VAL A 690 -1.18 -5.85 -10.99
N ALA A 691 -1.20 -7.19 -11.06
CA ALA A 691 -2.20 -7.95 -11.80
C ALA A 691 -3.63 -7.65 -11.32
N ARG A 692 -3.88 -7.59 -10.01
CA ARG A 692 -5.21 -7.27 -9.45
C ARG A 692 -5.74 -5.90 -9.89
N SER A 693 -4.85 -4.94 -10.11
CA SER A 693 -5.24 -3.59 -10.49
C SER A 693 -5.55 -3.45 -11.99
N ARG A 694 -5.11 -4.40 -12.83
CA ARG A 694 -5.11 -4.25 -14.29
C ARG A 694 -5.74 -5.42 -15.06
N LEU A 695 -5.57 -6.64 -14.56
CA LEU A 695 -5.95 -7.86 -15.25
C LEU A 695 -7.25 -8.45 -14.69
N ASN A 696 -8.05 -9.01 -15.60
CA ASN A 696 -9.28 -9.72 -15.24
C ASN A 696 -9.00 -11.21 -15.03
N PHE A 697 -8.44 -11.56 -13.88
CA PHE A 697 -8.12 -12.94 -13.50
C PHE A 697 -8.95 -13.39 -12.29
N ASN A 698 -9.16 -14.70 -12.19
CA ASN A 698 -9.67 -15.34 -10.99
C ASN A 698 -8.52 -15.56 -10.01
N PHE A 699 -8.39 -14.66 -9.02
CA PHE A 699 -7.35 -14.72 -8.00
C PHE A 699 -7.69 -15.75 -6.91
N LEU A 700 -6.74 -16.65 -6.64
CA LEU A 700 -6.79 -17.66 -5.59
C LEU A 700 -5.53 -17.55 -4.74
N GLU A 701 -5.66 -17.02 -3.53
CA GLU A 701 -4.57 -16.71 -2.60
C GLU A 701 -4.60 -17.62 -1.37
N PHE A 702 -3.73 -18.62 -1.41
CA PHE A 702 -3.59 -19.60 -0.36
C PHE A 702 -2.64 -19.07 0.71
N THR A 703 -3.19 -18.73 1.86
CA THR A 703 -2.38 -18.37 3.03
C THR A 703 -2.20 -19.56 3.96
N SER A 704 -1.06 -19.60 4.66
CA SER A 704 -0.74 -20.62 5.67
C SER A 704 -0.86 -20.05 7.08
N ALA A 705 -1.88 -19.22 7.35
CA ALA A 705 -2.05 -18.52 8.61
C ALA A 705 -2.10 -19.44 9.85
N ASN A 706 -2.53 -20.69 9.68
CA ASN A 706 -2.59 -21.70 10.75
C ASN A 706 -1.30 -22.52 10.93
N LEU A 707 -0.26 -22.28 10.12
CA LEU A 707 1.06 -22.87 10.35
C LEU A 707 1.86 -21.97 11.31
N ILE A 708 2.57 -22.60 12.23
CA ILE A 708 3.55 -21.89 13.08
C ILE A 708 4.60 -21.26 12.15
N ARG A 709 4.84 -19.96 12.31
CA ARG A 709 5.83 -19.23 11.52
C ARG A 709 7.23 -19.67 11.95
N ASP A 710 8.07 -20.07 10.99
CA ASP A 710 9.48 -20.32 11.25
C ASP A 710 10.15 -19.01 11.71
N ARG A 711 11.05 -19.12 12.68
CA ARG A 711 11.79 -17.98 13.22
C ARG A 711 13.06 -17.76 12.42
N VAL A 712 13.31 -16.51 12.05
CA VAL A 712 14.52 -16.08 11.35
C VAL A 712 15.34 -15.17 12.27
N PRO A 713 16.45 -15.67 12.83
CA PRO A 713 17.38 -14.84 13.58
C PRO A 713 17.86 -13.66 12.73
N THR A 714 17.63 -12.44 13.22
CA THR A 714 17.79 -11.20 12.46
C THR A 714 18.79 -10.27 13.14
N THR A 715 19.85 -9.90 12.44
CA THR A 715 20.83 -8.91 12.88
C THR A 715 20.61 -7.61 12.12
N THR A 716 20.49 -6.49 12.84
CA THR A 716 20.35 -5.16 12.22
C THR A 716 21.68 -4.40 12.25
N ILE A 717 22.01 -3.70 11.16
CA ILE A 717 23.24 -2.92 11.02
C ILE A 717 22.90 -1.53 10.47
N ASP A 718 23.33 -0.47 11.16
CA ASP A 718 23.01 0.93 10.81
C ASP A 718 23.62 1.36 9.46
N ARG A 719 24.87 0.94 9.19
CA ARG A 719 25.63 1.32 7.99
C ARG A 719 25.78 0.16 7.01
N LEU A 720 24.73 -0.63 6.81
CA LEU A 720 24.73 -1.67 5.78
C LEU A 720 24.51 -1.02 4.40
N THR A 721 25.55 -0.99 3.56
CA THR A 721 25.57 -0.31 2.25
C THR A 721 26.21 -1.22 1.21
N SER A 722 25.93 -1.03 -0.08
CA SER A 722 26.49 -1.91 -1.13
C SER A 722 28.03 -2.09 -1.07
N ARG A 723 28.76 -1.13 -0.49
CA ARG A 723 30.22 -1.20 -0.33
C ARG A 723 30.71 -2.27 0.64
N ASN A 724 29.92 -2.65 1.65
CA ASN A 724 30.35 -3.61 2.68
C ASN A 724 29.66 -4.97 2.61
N PHE A 725 28.82 -5.21 1.59
CA PHE A 725 28.12 -6.49 1.46
C PHE A 725 29.09 -7.64 1.15
N ALA A 726 30.08 -7.40 0.28
CA ALA A 726 31.08 -8.39 -0.07
C ALA A 726 31.94 -8.76 1.15
N ASP A 727 32.41 -7.77 1.91
CA ASP A 727 33.22 -7.99 3.12
C ASP A 727 32.45 -8.81 4.16
N ILE A 728 31.18 -8.46 4.43
CA ILE A 728 30.32 -9.18 5.38
C ILE A 728 30.08 -10.62 4.90
N ALA A 729 29.82 -10.81 3.60
CA ALA A 729 29.60 -12.14 3.03
C ALA A 729 30.85 -13.02 3.19
N LEU A 730 32.03 -12.50 2.83
CA LEU A 730 33.31 -13.21 2.97
C LEU A 730 33.60 -13.55 4.44
N GLU A 731 33.36 -12.61 5.35
CA GLU A 731 33.55 -12.82 6.79
C GLU A 731 32.67 -13.98 7.30
N GLU A 732 31.39 -14.01 6.94
CA GLU A 732 30.48 -15.07 7.41
C GLU A 732 30.75 -16.43 6.72
N ILE A 733 31.11 -16.44 5.44
CA ILE A 733 31.53 -17.67 4.74
C ILE A 733 32.79 -18.25 5.38
N SER A 734 33.75 -17.40 5.79
CA SER A 734 34.98 -17.86 6.46
C SER A 734 34.71 -18.55 7.81
N LYS A 735 33.58 -18.22 8.48
CA LYS A 735 33.15 -18.82 9.74
C LYS A 735 32.43 -20.16 9.55
N ASN A 736 31.81 -20.39 8.39
CA ASN A 736 31.06 -21.61 8.08
C ASN A 736 31.14 -21.91 6.58
N GLN A 737 31.97 -22.89 6.21
CA GLN A 737 32.17 -23.29 4.80
C GLN A 737 30.91 -23.89 4.15
N ASN A 738 29.91 -24.34 4.94
CA ASN A 738 28.63 -24.84 4.42
C ASN A 738 27.56 -23.76 4.29
N LEU A 739 27.89 -22.49 4.58
CA LEU A 739 26.97 -21.36 4.50
C LEU A 739 26.80 -20.90 3.06
N MET A 740 25.56 -20.82 2.60
CA MET A 740 25.22 -20.16 1.33
C MET A 740 24.75 -18.74 1.60
N VAL A 741 25.30 -17.75 0.89
CA VAL A 741 24.92 -16.35 1.07
C VAL A 741 24.06 -15.87 -0.09
N ILE A 742 22.96 -15.19 0.21
CA ILE A 742 22.08 -14.58 -0.79
C ILE A 742 22.10 -13.06 -0.65
N THR A 743 22.55 -12.36 -1.71
CA THR A 743 22.42 -10.92 -1.85
C THR A 743 22.64 -10.41 -3.28
N ASN A 744 21.97 -9.31 -3.64
CA ASN A 744 22.06 -8.70 -4.98
C ASN A 744 23.29 -7.80 -5.20
N LYS A 745 24.07 -7.50 -4.16
CA LYS A 745 25.16 -6.49 -4.22
C LYS A 745 26.58 -7.06 -4.11
N ALA A 746 26.73 -8.38 -4.11
CA ALA A 746 28.03 -9.05 -4.00
C ALA A 746 28.10 -10.32 -4.88
N ALA A 747 27.52 -10.25 -6.09
CA ALA A 747 27.38 -11.42 -6.98
C ALA A 747 28.71 -11.99 -7.50
N ASP A 748 29.79 -11.21 -7.45
CA ASP A 748 31.13 -11.59 -7.92
C ASP A 748 31.95 -12.33 -6.84
N VAL A 749 31.38 -12.53 -5.65
CA VAL A 749 32.02 -13.26 -4.54
C VAL A 749 31.64 -14.74 -4.62
N ASP A 750 32.63 -15.63 -4.61
CA ASP A 750 32.41 -17.07 -4.60
C ASP A 750 31.57 -17.49 -3.38
N GLY A 751 30.55 -18.34 -3.62
CA GLY A 751 29.59 -18.76 -2.60
C GLY A 751 28.44 -17.77 -2.35
N VAL A 752 28.43 -16.61 -3.03
CA VAL A 752 27.34 -15.64 -2.98
C VAL A 752 26.42 -15.76 -4.20
N TRP A 753 25.12 -15.76 -3.94
CA TRP A 753 24.06 -15.89 -4.93
C TRP A 753 23.21 -14.63 -4.97
N THR A 754 22.77 -14.20 -6.15
CA THR A 754 21.74 -13.15 -6.25
C THR A 754 20.37 -13.72 -5.93
N HIS A 755 19.42 -12.87 -5.55
CA HIS A 755 18.02 -13.29 -5.34
C HIS A 755 17.46 -13.96 -6.60
N ALA A 756 17.76 -13.41 -7.78
CA ALA A 756 17.35 -13.97 -9.07
C ALA A 756 17.91 -15.37 -9.32
N LYS A 757 19.19 -15.64 -8.99
CA LYS A 757 19.77 -16.99 -9.13
C LYS A 757 19.28 -17.98 -8.07
N ALA A 758 18.95 -17.48 -6.87
CA ALA A 758 18.42 -18.32 -5.80
C ALA A 758 16.96 -18.72 -6.03
N LYS A 759 16.18 -17.89 -6.74
CA LYS A 759 14.80 -18.16 -7.15
C LYS A 759 14.73 -19.46 -7.95
N GLY A 760 13.67 -20.26 -7.75
CA GLY A 760 13.54 -21.61 -8.34
C GLY A 760 14.49 -22.70 -7.83
N SER A 761 15.71 -22.38 -7.37
CA SER A 761 16.76 -23.36 -7.08
C SER A 761 16.44 -24.29 -5.88
N ASN A 762 16.78 -25.57 -6.04
CA ASN A 762 16.72 -26.61 -5.00
C ASN A 762 18.06 -26.81 -4.26
N ALA A 763 19.14 -26.16 -4.71
CA ALA A 763 20.49 -26.33 -4.13
C ALA A 763 20.61 -25.88 -2.66
N PHE A 764 19.68 -25.05 -2.19
CA PHE A 764 19.67 -24.50 -0.83
C PHE A 764 18.98 -25.42 0.20
N ILE A 765 18.32 -26.50 -0.25
CA ILE A 765 17.62 -27.42 0.66
C ILE A 765 18.66 -28.18 1.48
N GLY A 766 18.54 -28.15 2.81
CA GLY A 766 19.49 -28.82 3.70
C GLY A 766 20.75 -28.01 4.03
N HIS A 767 20.85 -26.77 3.54
CA HIS A 767 21.99 -25.88 3.78
C HIS A 767 21.60 -24.70 4.68
N ASP A 768 22.58 -24.25 5.48
CA ASP A 768 22.46 -22.99 6.20
C ASP A 768 22.53 -21.83 5.21
N VAL A 769 21.64 -20.85 5.38
CA VAL A 769 21.54 -19.71 4.49
C VAL A 769 21.66 -18.40 5.26
N LEU A 770 22.47 -17.49 4.75
CA LEU A 770 22.54 -16.10 5.19
C LEU A 770 22.00 -15.19 4.10
N GLN A 771 20.98 -14.40 4.42
CA GLN A 771 20.48 -13.35 3.54
C GLN A 771 20.97 -11.98 4.01
N ILE A 772 21.48 -11.15 3.09
CA ILE A 772 21.91 -9.77 3.38
C ILE A 772 21.03 -8.79 2.58
N VAL A 773 20.26 -7.95 3.28
CA VAL A 773 19.26 -7.04 2.70
C VAL A 773 19.54 -5.59 3.09
N GLY A 774 19.68 -4.71 2.09
CA GLY A 774 19.81 -3.27 2.29
C GLY A 774 18.77 -2.46 1.55
N LEU A 775 18.92 -1.14 1.54
CA LEU A 775 18.05 -0.26 0.77
C LEU A 775 18.22 -0.47 -0.74
N MET A 776 17.14 -0.26 -1.49
CA MET A 776 17.12 -0.41 -2.95
C MET A 776 17.97 0.64 -3.66
N ALA A 777 18.36 0.35 -4.90
CA ALA A 777 18.93 1.39 -5.76
C ALA A 777 17.86 2.46 -6.09
N PRO A 778 18.23 3.73 -6.31
CA PRO A 778 17.27 4.79 -6.63
C PRO A 778 16.36 4.46 -7.83
N GLU A 779 16.88 3.81 -8.86
CA GLU A 779 16.11 3.42 -10.04
C GLU A 779 15.05 2.36 -9.70
N GLN A 780 15.40 1.39 -8.84
CA GLN A 780 14.45 0.38 -8.36
C GLN A 780 13.39 1.00 -7.45
N TYR A 781 13.77 1.96 -6.62
CA TYR A 781 12.83 2.73 -5.79
C TYR A 781 11.85 3.51 -6.67
N ALA A 782 12.34 4.24 -7.68
CA ALA A 782 11.51 5.00 -8.60
C ALA A 782 10.52 4.11 -9.37
N ALA A 783 10.97 2.92 -9.80
CA ALA A 783 10.08 1.93 -10.41
C ALA A 783 8.98 1.46 -9.43
N CYS A 784 9.30 1.22 -8.16
CA CYS A 784 8.31 0.88 -7.14
C CYS A 784 7.33 2.05 -6.87
N GLU A 785 7.80 3.29 -6.88
CA GLU A 785 6.96 4.48 -6.72
C GLU A 785 6.03 4.70 -7.93
N MET A 786 6.49 4.37 -9.13
CA MET A 786 5.64 4.27 -10.30
C MET A 786 4.55 3.22 -10.11
N LEU A 787 4.88 2.03 -9.60
CA LEU A 787 3.88 0.99 -9.30
C LEU A 787 2.91 1.40 -8.20
N ASN A 788 3.37 2.14 -7.19
CA ASN A 788 2.51 2.77 -6.18
C ASN A 788 1.49 3.70 -6.84
N ALA A 789 1.94 4.65 -7.67
CA ALA A 789 1.06 5.55 -8.40
C ALA A 789 0.09 4.81 -9.33
N LEU A 790 0.58 3.79 -10.05
CA LEU A 790 -0.21 2.98 -10.98
C LEU A 790 -1.30 2.17 -10.27
N CYS A 791 -0.99 1.60 -9.10
CA CYS A 791 -1.90 0.70 -8.37
C CYS A 791 -2.72 1.42 -7.28
N GLY A 792 -2.53 2.74 -7.08
CA GLY A 792 -3.15 3.50 -5.99
C GLY A 792 -2.66 3.07 -4.59
N ARG A 793 -1.35 2.82 -4.46
CA ARG A 793 -0.69 2.32 -3.24
C ARG A 793 0.43 3.25 -2.79
N ALA A 794 1.04 2.94 -1.64
CA ALA A 794 2.14 3.67 -1.04
C ALA A 794 3.07 2.72 -0.24
N ASP A 795 3.16 1.46 -0.65
CA ASP A 795 3.88 0.40 0.08
C ASP A 795 4.59 -0.62 -0.83
N MET A 796 4.76 -0.32 -2.12
CA MET A 796 5.39 -1.22 -3.09
C MET A 796 6.90 -1.39 -2.84
N VAL A 797 7.59 -0.37 -2.30
CA VAL A 797 9.02 -0.49 -1.97
C VAL A 797 9.20 -1.52 -0.85
N LEU A 798 8.44 -1.37 0.24
CA LEU A 798 8.50 -2.30 1.37
C LEU A 798 7.96 -3.69 0.99
N THR A 799 6.91 -3.78 0.17
CA THR A 799 6.37 -5.06 -0.32
C THR A 799 7.41 -5.81 -1.14
N THR A 800 8.21 -5.13 -1.96
CA THR A 800 9.27 -5.79 -2.74
C THR A 800 10.33 -6.42 -1.84
N HIS A 801 10.70 -5.79 -0.72
CA HIS A 801 11.59 -6.41 0.27
C HIS A 801 10.97 -7.65 0.92
N ILE A 802 9.67 -7.62 1.20
CA ILE A 802 8.96 -8.78 1.74
C ILE A 802 9.00 -9.95 0.75
N ASP A 803 8.77 -9.70 -0.54
CA ASP A 803 8.84 -10.75 -1.56
C ASP A 803 10.25 -11.36 -1.66
N GLU A 804 11.32 -10.54 -1.68
CA GLU A 804 12.70 -11.02 -1.71
C GLU A 804 13.04 -11.86 -0.46
N MET A 805 12.59 -11.43 0.71
CA MET A 805 12.74 -12.18 1.96
C MET A 805 11.95 -13.49 1.96
N ASN A 806 10.66 -13.47 1.63
CA ASN A 806 9.83 -14.67 1.59
C ASN A 806 10.40 -15.71 0.60
N GLN A 807 10.83 -15.28 -0.59
CA GLN A 807 11.47 -16.16 -1.58
C GLN A 807 12.72 -16.85 -1.02
N SER A 808 13.58 -16.08 -0.36
CA SER A 808 14.85 -16.55 0.19
C SER A 808 14.65 -17.47 1.39
N PHE A 809 13.81 -17.06 2.36
CA PHE A 809 13.44 -17.88 3.51
C PHE A 809 12.78 -19.19 3.06
N GLY A 810 11.94 -19.14 2.03
CA GLY A 810 11.29 -20.30 1.44
C GLY A 810 12.22 -21.31 0.78
N ARG A 811 13.51 -21.00 0.61
CA ARG A 811 14.46 -21.94 0.00
C ARG A 811 14.84 -23.09 0.92
N ASN A 812 15.12 -22.80 2.19
CA ASN A 812 15.53 -23.79 3.19
C ASN A 812 14.64 -23.82 4.44
N LEU A 813 13.73 -22.85 4.63
CA LEU A 813 12.67 -22.89 5.64
C LEU A 813 11.31 -23.22 5.02
N GLY A 814 10.24 -23.17 5.82
CA GLY A 814 8.90 -23.39 5.34
C GLY A 814 8.68 -24.81 4.82
N PHE A 815 8.05 -24.98 3.66
CA PHE A 815 7.70 -26.31 3.13
C PHE A 815 8.91 -27.15 2.72
N ARG A 816 10.08 -26.53 2.55
CA ARG A 816 11.34 -27.18 2.20
C ARG A 816 12.27 -27.43 3.37
N SER A 817 11.89 -27.02 4.59
CA SER A 817 12.75 -27.20 5.76
C SER A 817 12.87 -28.68 6.16
N ASP A 818 14.12 -29.10 6.34
CA ASP A 818 14.55 -30.40 6.87
C ASP A 818 14.54 -30.44 8.41
N GLY A 819 14.21 -29.32 9.04
CA GLY A 819 14.21 -29.13 10.50
C GLY A 819 15.59 -28.92 11.13
N LYS A 820 16.67 -28.93 10.34
CA LYS A 820 18.06 -28.78 10.81
C LYS A 820 18.72 -27.51 10.30
N SER A 821 18.43 -27.13 9.05
CA SER A 821 18.99 -25.95 8.39
C SER A 821 18.53 -24.66 9.07
N ILE A 822 19.45 -23.71 9.21
CA ILE A 822 19.18 -22.38 9.76
C ILE A 822 19.15 -21.34 8.65
N HIS A 823 18.24 -20.36 8.75
CA HIS A 823 18.27 -19.17 7.92
C HIS A 823 18.49 -17.93 8.78
N ARG A 824 19.54 -17.16 8.50
CA ARG A 824 19.86 -15.89 9.19
C ARG A 824 19.62 -14.71 8.26
N LEU A 825 19.14 -13.60 8.82
CA LEU A 825 18.97 -12.34 8.11
C LEU A 825 19.92 -11.28 8.68
N ILE A 826 20.72 -10.65 7.84
CA ILE A 826 21.38 -9.37 8.12
C ILE A 826 20.64 -8.30 7.32
N ILE A 827 20.11 -7.30 8.02
CA ILE A 827 19.28 -6.26 7.40
C ILE A 827 19.73 -4.86 7.82
N ASN A 828 19.60 -3.89 6.92
CA ASN A 828 19.82 -2.50 7.24
C ASN A 828 18.85 -2.06 8.36
N HIS A 829 19.37 -1.39 9.39
CA HIS A 829 18.58 -1.03 10.57
C HIS A 829 17.40 -0.11 10.24
N GLN A 830 17.59 0.88 9.35
CA GLN A 830 16.52 1.77 8.91
C GLN A 830 15.42 0.97 8.20
N LEU A 831 15.79 0.09 7.27
CA LEU A 831 14.83 -0.77 6.57
C LEU A 831 14.04 -1.65 7.55
N TYR A 832 14.71 -2.25 8.53
CA TYR A 832 14.05 -3.06 9.56
C TYR A 832 13.01 -2.26 10.35
N GLN A 833 13.37 -1.05 10.82
CA GLN A 833 12.43 -0.17 11.53
C GLN A 833 11.22 0.20 10.65
N ARG A 834 11.42 0.40 9.35
CA ARG A 834 10.32 0.70 8.41
C ARG A 834 9.39 -0.48 8.24
N LEU A 835 9.94 -1.67 8.08
CA LEU A 835 9.14 -2.89 8.00
C LEU A 835 8.32 -3.05 9.28
N GLU A 836 8.92 -2.92 10.46
CA GLU A 836 8.22 -3.01 11.77
C GLU A 836 7.04 -2.04 11.91
N ARG A 837 7.17 -0.83 11.36
CA ARG A 837 6.13 0.21 11.41
C ARG A 837 5.11 0.09 10.27
N SER A 838 5.42 -0.69 9.23
CA SER A 838 4.61 -0.80 8.02
C SER A 838 3.54 -1.89 8.12
N ARG A 839 2.45 -1.69 7.39
CA ARG A 839 1.41 -2.71 7.18
C ARG A 839 1.93 -3.89 6.33
N SER A 840 3.01 -3.71 5.58
CA SER A 840 3.56 -4.74 4.68
C SER A 840 4.09 -5.97 5.44
N LEU A 841 4.42 -5.88 6.73
CA LEU A 841 4.84 -7.06 7.51
C LEU A 841 3.77 -8.15 7.63
N VAL A 842 2.49 -7.83 7.42
CA VAL A 842 1.42 -8.84 7.41
C VAL A 842 1.66 -9.91 6.33
N PHE A 843 2.35 -9.51 5.27
CA PHE A 843 2.71 -10.34 4.13
C PHE A 843 3.95 -11.21 4.37
N LEU A 844 4.72 -10.93 5.42
CA LEU A 844 5.85 -11.77 5.78
C LEU A 844 5.35 -13.07 6.41
N ARG A 845 5.64 -14.20 5.77
CA ARG A 845 5.25 -15.55 6.25
C ARG A 845 6.06 -15.99 7.47
N TYR A 846 7.20 -15.36 7.69
CA TYR A 846 8.21 -15.72 8.69
C TYR A 846 8.21 -14.75 9.87
N SER A 847 8.75 -15.18 11.01
CA SER A 847 8.89 -14.34 12.20
C SER A 847 10.34 -13.87 12.35
N LEU A 848 10.59 -12.57 12.17
CA LEU A 848 11.91 -11.99 12.41
C LEU A 848 12.19 -11.96 13.93
N SER A 849 13.33 -12.53 14.34
CA SER A 849 13.74 -12.61 15.74
C SER A 849 15.03 -11.81 15.94
N PRO A 850 14.97 -10.57 16.47
CA PRO A 850 16.15 -9.73 16.58
C PRO A 850 17.20 -10.37 17.50
N ILE A 851 18.43 -10.49 16.99
CA ILE A 851 19.60 -10.90 17.76
C ILE A 851 20.25 -9.62 18.31
N VAL A 852 20.26 -9.48 19.63
CA VAL A 852 20.93 -8.36 20.28
C VAL A 852 22.44 -8.53 20.13
N THR A 853 23.04 -7.81 19.19
CA THR A 853 24.50 -7.76 19.02
C THR A 853 25.17 -7.01 20.17
N GLU A 854 26.48 -7.21 20.35
CA GLU A 854 27.27 -6.48 21.35
C GLU A 854 27.22 -4.95 21.10
N GLN A 855 27.19 -4.53 19.84
CA GLN A 855 26.95 -3.15 19.42
C GLN A 855 25.54 -2.67 19.81
N GLY A 856 24.51 -3.51 19.65
CA GLY A 856 23.15 -3.26 20.12
C GLY A 856 23.09 -3.09 21.65
N ARG A 857 23.84 -3.89 22.41
CA ARG A 857 23.97 -3.72 23.87
C ARG A 857 24.65 -2.40 24.22
N LYS A 858 25.71 -2.00 23.51
CA LYS A 858 26.41 -0.72 23.70
C LYS A 858 25.51 0.47 23.35
N ASN A 859 24.73 0.40 22.27
CA ASN A 859 23.77 1.45 21.89
C ASN A 859 22.60 1.55 22.87
N ILE A 860 22.08 0.42 23.37
CA ILE A 860 21.05 0.40 24.44
C ILE A 860 21.62 0.96 25.74
N GLN A 861 22.86 0.60 26.12
CA GLN A 861 23.54 1.16 27.29
C GLN A 861 23.82 2.66 27.15
N GLN A 862 24.23 3.14 25.97
CA GLN A 862 24.40 4.57 25.70
C GLN A 862 23.06 5.33 25.72
N LYS A 863 21.99 4.77 25.14
CA LYS A 863 20.64 5.35 25.24
C LYS A 863 20.16 5.43 26.69
N ASN A 864 20.37 4.38 27.47
CA ASN A 864 20.00 4.34 28.88
C ASN A 864 20.88 5.26 29.75
N ARG A 865 22.12 5.54 29.33
CA ARG A 865 23.00 6.55 29.96
C ARG A 865 22.69 7.99 29.55
N ARG A 866 22.01 8.21 28.42
CA ARG A 866 21.51 9.54 28.02
C ARG A 866 20.13 9.84 28.59
N LYS A 867 19.36 8.80 28.94
CA LYS A 867 18.07 8.91 29.64
C LYS A 867 18.19 8.97 31.17
N LYS A 868 19.37 8.66 31.72
CA LYS A 868 19.76 8.96 33.10
C LYS A 868 20.57 10.24 33.08
#